data_AF-A0A957DHF8-F1
#
_entry.id   AF-A0A957DHF8-F1
#
_cell.length_a   1.000
_cell.length_b   1.000
_cell.length_c   1.000
_cell.angle_alpha   90.00
_cell.angle_beta   90.00
_cell.angle_gamma   90.00
#
_symmetry.space_group_name_H-M   'P 1'
#
loop_
_entity.id
_entity.type
_entity.pdbx_description
1 polymer ?
#
loop_
_entity_poly.entity_id
_entity_poly.type
_entity_poly.pdbx_seq_one_letter_code
_entity_poly.pdbx_strand_id
1 'polypeptide(L)'
;MKKRSFLFILLMLALVSSISLADDGLMFRRNVSRTPDGETEDAALSMMPFYVTAQAADGTILTEGIDYYDAEGNLVDTRYYAKPLTISYIDDIGEHEVAAPLAPLAPMSGISFGARDTFVAHSLDDGATWKQTNVSRAADLSSFTLQNGTVYPGDSVAAVHAIAGDRIMVAWVSRYCDGGSPTYTLTDDEKEVITNTVDLPAYYLDDLFDIAGSQKSVDYTLQGFPEVGEIPYACVWTARGSLALDEETGTYDILWRKAERLTSGKRDANRVEIAADDGAGFVITWQEDPEGLRPGQGLGPGEGWSGAIVNSKTDIWYSYVDWDHFDLVCEDPDADICNPVPAEEYLGETTPKIGIPMAMPIRLTDNNMCKYDPVYDDEGNVINPYCYMDFNGNGTADLCAAEVTWTNPGNTTLSLCQTEDGRVLWGRTGASRARLTLTAYTNADDEVSAWVALAYEENKALGEGGDSDLDPIDIGKNVWYHSFDMFHPDLVRQGAMLNQPAVDPETGEFFEILEDDWQNEFYETEIARRFNIMTQPASYAGTSGTVGILIYKQGIINQGGPADIFLRRLVLPDDFDPAEDNPYAFTNMICEEWAYADGSNPNYLSGLCLDAGINVSGNDIIACDDGSSGEDCADQFPWDGGETYPKVVEWLQTPDNLDDQPWENPYDVAKGHRGFLDGDFVMMMYAWSPNW
;
A
#
# COMPACT_ATOMS: atom_id res chain seq x y z
N MET A 1 -48.31 26.75 30.19
CA MET A 1 -47.47 25.86 31.02
C MET A 1 -47.60 24.37 30.69
N LYS A 2 -48.78 23.80 30.40
CA LYS A 2 -48.92 22.34 30.19
C LYS A 2 -48.28 21.75 28.90
N LYS A 3 -48.14 22.52 27.81
CA LYS A 3 -47.52 22.02 26.55
C LYS A 3 -45.99 21.99 26.54
N ARG A 4 -45.31 22.89 27.27
CA ARG A 4 -43.84 22.90 27.36
C ARG A 4 -43.29 21.77 28.25
N SER A 5 -44.05 21.34 29.24
CA SER A 5 -43.67 20.22 30.12
C SER A 5 -43.72 18.86 29.41
N PHE A 6 -44.62 18.69 28.44
CA PHE A 6 -44.75 17.42 27.70
C PHE A 6 -43.62 17.24 26.68
N LEU A 7 -43.17 18.33 26.04
CA LEU A 7 -42.04 18.32 25.11
C LEU A 7 -40.71 18.04 25.82
N PHE A 8 -40.54 18.56 27.04
CA PHE A 8 -39.35 18.30 27.87
C PHE A 8 -39.27 16.85 28.37
N ILE A 9 -40.41 16.23 28.64
CA ILE A 9 -40.49 14.81 29.05
C ILE A 9 -40.24 13.90 27.85
N LEU A 10 -40.73 14.24 26.65
CA LEU A 10 -40.41 13.49 25.43
C LEU A 10 -38.93 13.60 25.05
N LEU A 11 -38.31 14.78 25.26
CA LEU A 11 -36.88 15.01 25.04
C LEU A 11 -36.02 14.23 26.06
N MET A 12 -36.44 14.15 27.32
CA MET A 12 -35.81 13.32 28.35
C MET A 12 -35.98 11.82 28.09
N LEU A 13 -37.12 11.38 27.54
CA LEU A 13 -37.32 9.97 27.14
C LEU A 13 -36.55 9.61 25.86
N ALA A 14 -36.28 10.56 24.97
CA ALA A 14 -35.40 10.39 23.81
C ALA A 14 -33.90 10.44 24.19
N LEU A 15 -33.55 11.05 25.33
CA LEU A 15 -32.20 11.07 25.92
C LEU A 15 -31.91 9.87 26.82
N VAL A 16 -32.85 8.94 27.00
CA VAL A 16 -32.53 7.57 27.43
C VAL A 16 -32.10 6.82 26.18
N SER A 17 -31.00 7.26 25.58
CA SER A 17 -30.11 6.36 24.86
C SER A 17 -29.88 5.18 25.82
N SER A 18 -30.23 3.98 25.38
CA SER A 18 -29.72 2.76 26.00
C SER A 18 -28.25 2.98 26.27
N ILE A 19 -27.87 3.06 27.55
CA ILE A 19 -26.49 2.87 27.93
C ILE A 19 -26.24 1.39 27.64
N SER A 20 -25.96 1.07 26.39
CA SER A 20 -25.34 -0.20 26.04
C SER A 20 -23.94 -0.09 26.62
N LEU A 21 -23.79 -0.52 27.87
CA LEU A 21 -22.48 -0.93 28.35
C LEU A 21 -22.13 -2.12 27.45
N ALA A 22 -21.18 -1.92 26.53
CA ALA A 22 -20.54 -3.04 25.87
C ALA A 22 -19.89 -3.85 26.98
N ASP A 23 -20.38 -5.06 27.18
CA ASP A 23 -19.72 -6.04 28.03
C ASP A 23 -18.63 -6.70 27.20
N ASP A 24 -17.39 -6.68 27.70
CA ASP A 24 -16.21 -7.25 27.04
C ASP A 24 -16.30 -8.78 26.90
N GLY A 25 -17.26 -9.41 27.60
CA GLY A 25 -17.47 -10.86 27.59
C GLY A 25 -16.31 -11.64 28.21
N LEU A 26 -16.40 -12.97 28.19
CA LEU A 26 -15.26 -13.80 28.58
C LEU A 26 -14.17 -13.77 27.51
N MET A 27 -12.93 -13.62 27.95
CA MET A 27 -11.77 -13.63 27.06
C MET A 27 -11.65 -14.97 26.31
N PHE A 28 -11.78 -14.91 25.00
CA PHE A 28 -11.69 -16.04 24.10
C PHE A 28 -10.34 -16.07 23.39
N ARG A 29 -9.57 -17.17 23.54
CA ARG A 29 -8.23 -17.31 22.93
C ARG A 29 -8.10 -18.63 22.20
N ARG A 30 -7.54 -18.57 20.99
CA ARG A 30 -7.23 -19.71 20.14
C ARG A 30 -5.84 -19.53 19.51
N ASN A 31 -5.10 -20.62 19.42
CA ASN A 31 -3.88 -20.69 18.62
C ASN A 31 -4.29 -21.16 17.22
N VAL A 32 -4.26 -20.24 16.25
CA VAL A 32 -4.65 -20.53 14.87
C VAL A 32 -3.53 -21.28 14.14
N SER A 33 -2.27 -20.82 14.23
CA SER A 33 -1.13 -21.38 13.47
C SER A 33 -0.78 -22.81 13.86
N ARG A 34 -1.00 -23.18 15.12
CA ARG A 34 -0.67 -24.51 15.70
C ARG A 34 0.82 -24.85 15.68
N THR A 35 1.67 -23.85 15.50
CA THR A 35 3.14 -23.91 15.42
C THR A 35 3.74 -23.08 16.57
N PRO A 36 3.55 -23.48 17.84
CA PRO A 36 3.96 -22.66 18.98
C PRO A 36 5.48 -22.41 19.08
N ASP A 37 6.28 -23.25 18.41
CA ASP A 37 7.74 -23.15 18.36
C ASP A 37 8.24 -22.47 17.06
N GLY A 38 7.35 -22.26 16.08
CA GLY A 38 7.66 -21.61 14.81
C GLY A 38 7.51 -20.09 14.89
N GLU A 39 8.20 -19.39 13.99
CA GLU A 39 8.00 -17.95 13.81
C GLU A 39 6.73 -17.71 12.97
N THR A 40 5.77 -16.98 13.54
CA THR A 40 4.56 -16.52 12.84
C THR A 40 4.57 -15.00 12.75
N GLU A 41 4.44 -14.46 11.54
CA GLU A 41 4.48 -13.01 11.27
C GLU A 41 3.30 -12.56 10.38
N ASP A 42 3.13 -11.25 10.25
CA ASP A 42 2.18 -10.60 9.34
C ASP A 42 0.73 -11.11 9.43
N ALA A 43 0.29 -11.44 10.65
CA ALA A 43 -1.06 -11.90 10.89
C ALA A 43 -2.09 -10.76 10.73
N ALA A 44 -3.06 -10.95 9.85
CA ALA A 44 -4.18 -10.03 9.63
C ALA A 44 -5.50 -10.80 9.69
N LEU A 45 -6.51 -10.25 10.38
CA LEU A 45 -7.84 -10.85 10.54
C LEU A 45 -8.91 -9.95 9.90
N SER A 46 -9.76 -10.53 9.06
CA SER A 46 -10.95 -9.89 8.49
C SER A 46 -12.19 -10.75 8.71
N MET A 47 -13.36 -10.12 8.53
CA MET A 47 -14.66 -10.73 8.73
C MET A 47 -15.54 -10.44 7.51
N MET A 48 -16.19 -11.47 6.96
CA MET A 48 -17.14 -11.30 5.86
C MET A 48 -18.42 -10.55 6.34
N PRO A 49 -19.08 -9.78 5.45
CA PRO A 49 -20.18 -8.90 5.85
C PRO A 49 -21.50 -9.64 6.12
N PHE A 50 -21.62 -10.92 5.78
CA PHE A 50 -22.84 -11.73 5.90
C PHE A 50 -22.71 -12.88 6.92
N TYR A 51 -23.85 -13.50 7.24
CA TYR A 51 -23.93 -14.64 8.13
C TYR A 51 -24.06 -15.95 7.36
N VAL A 52 -23.41 -17.00 7.86
CA VAL A 52 -23.56 -18.38 7.39
C VAL A 52 -24.04 -19.28 8.52
N THR A 53 -24.49 -20.48 8.19
CA THR A 53 -24.79 -21.52 9.18
C THR A 53 -23.55 -21.80 10.03
N ALA A 54 -23.71 -21.81 11.35
CA ALA A 54 -22.61 -22.11 12.27
C ALA A 54 -22.08 -23.53 12.03
N GLN A 55 -20.79 -23.64 11.73
CA GLN A 55 -20.14 -24.88 11.32
C GLN A 55 -18.71 -24.95 11.89
N ALA A 56 -18.34 -26.11 12.44
CA ALA A 56 -16.97 -26.37 12.85
C ALA A 56 -16.05 -26.63 11.65
N ALA A 57 -14.74 -26.41 11.84
CA ALA A 57 -13.72 -26.56 10.81
C ALA A 57 -13.61 -27.97 10.18
N ASP A 58 -14.21 -28.99 10.80
CA ASP A 58 -14.28 -30.36 10.26
C ASP A 58 -15.52 -30.62 9.39
N GLY A 59 -16.37 -29.60 9.17
CA GLY A 59 -17.62 -29.69 8.41
C GLY A 59 -18.86 -29.95 9.26
N THR A 60 -18.72 -30.09 10.59
CA THR A 60 -19.87 -30.36 11.47
C THR A 60 -20.75 -29.13 11.66
N ILE A 61 -22.02 -29.20 11.24
CA ILE A 61 -23.02 -28.16 11.51
C ILE A 61 -23.35 -28.13 13.01
N LEU A 62 -23.25 -26.94 13.62
CA LEU A 62 -23.48 -26.71 15.05
C LEU A 62 -24.97 -26.55 15.35
N THR A 63 -25.70 -27.67 15.34
CA THR A 63 -27.16 -27.69 15.59
C THR A 63 -27.59 -27.26 17.00
N GLU A 64 -26.68 -27.31 17.98
CA GLU A 64 -26.90 -26.80 19.34
C GLU A 64 -26.67 -25.27 19.44
N GLY A 65 -26.02 -24.66 18.43
CA GLY A 65 -25.67 -23.25 18.41
C GLY A 65 -24.34 -22.91 19.11
N ILE A 66 -23.96 -21.64 19.03
CA ILE A 66 -22.79 -21.00 19.64
C ILE A 66 -23.27 -20.21 20.85
N ASP A 67 -22.79 -20.57 22.03
CA ASP A 67 -23.15 -19.91 23.28
C ASP A 67 -22.26 -18.69 23.55
N TYR A 68 -22.90 -17.56 23.86
CA TYR A 68 -22.25 -16.30 24.24
C TYR A 68 -22.44 -16.04 25.73
N TYR A 69 -21.34 -15.74 26.42
CA TYR A 69 -21.33 -15.53 27.87
C TYR A 69 -20.92 -14.10 28.21
N ASP A 70 -21.54 -13.51 29.23
CA ASP A 70 -21.12 -12.23 29.82
C ASP A 70 -19.79 -12.37 30.57
N ALA A 71 -19.17 -11.26 30.99
CA ALA A 71 -17.91 -11.29 31.74
C ALA A 71 -18.01 -12.08 33.07
N GLU A 72 -19.20 -12.23 33.64
CA GLU A 72 -19.48 -13.05 34.81
C GLU A 72 -19.71 -14.55 34.51
N GLY A 73 -19.73 -14.94 33.23
CA GLY A 73 -19.92 -16.31 32.77
C GLY A 73 -21.38 -16.79 32.72
N ASN A 74 -22.36 -15.88 32.74
CA ASN A 74 -23.75 -16.21 32.50
C ASN A 74 -24.02 -16.26 30.99
N LEU A 75 -24.82 -17.24 30.55
CA LEU A 75 -25.25 -17.34 29.16
C LEU A 75 -26.15 -16.14 28.80
N VAL A 76 -25.75 -15.42 27.76
CA VAL A 76 -26.44 -14.24 27.23
C VAL A 76 -27.28 -14.59 26.01
N ASP A 77 -26.72 -15.35 25.08
CA ASP A 77 -27.33 -15.66 23.79
C ASP A 77 -26.80 -16.99 23.23
N THR A 78 -27.58 -17.64 22.37
CA THR A 78 -27.16 -18.82 21.62
C THR A 78 -27.50 -18.60 20.15
N ARG A 79 -26.48 -18.62 19.27
CA ARG A 79 -26.65 -18.31 17.84
C ARG A 79 -26.41 -19.53 16.96
N TYR A 80 -27.19 -19.67 15.92
CA TYR A 80 -27.07 -20.77 14.94
C TYR A 80 -26.34 -20.36 13.66
N TYR A 81 -25.80 -19.14 13.66
CA TYR A 81 -25.13 -18.53 12.54
C TYR A 81 -23.91 -17.75 13.03
N ALA A 82 -22.89 -17.69 12.20
CA ALA A 82 -21.63 -17.00 12.46
C ALA A 82 -21.27 -16.12 11.27
N LYS A 83 -20.48 -15.07 11.51
CA LYS A 83 -19.83 -14.34 10.42
C LYS A 83 -18.53 -15.07 10.08
N PRO A 84 -18.28 -15.43 8.81
CA PRO A 84 -17.00 -16.03 8.44
C PRO A 84 -15.83 -15.12 8.83
N LEU A 85 -14.86 -15.70 9.51
CA LEU A 85 -13.60 -15.04 9.86
C LEU A 85 -12.48 -15.62 9.00
N THR A 86 -11.59 -14.75 8.51
CA THR A 86 -10.41 -15.14 7.73
C THR A 86 -9.18 -14.50 8.32
N ILE A 87 -8.12 -15.28 8.49
CA ILE A 87 -6.82 -14.81 8.92
C ILE A 87 -5.75 -15.26 7.93
N SER A 88 -4.96 -14.32 7.42
CA SER A 88 -3.73 -14.60 6.69
C SER A 88 -2.54 -14.43 7.63
N TYR A 89 -1.51 -15.25 7.47
CA TYR A 89 -0.25 -15.14 8.23
C TYR A 89 0.87 -15.87 7.50
N ILE A 90 2.12 -15.52 7.83
CA ILE A 90 3.31 -16.26 7.40
C ILE A 90 3.76 -17.15 8.55
N ASP A 91 4.19 -18.36 8.25
CA ASP A 91 4.60 -19.32 9.27
C ASP A 91 5.82 -20.14 8.83
N ASP A 92 6.75 -20.33 9.76
CA ASP A 92 7.84 -21.29 9.63
C ASP A 92 7.35 -22.69 9.99
N ILE A 93 7.30 -23.57 8.99
CA ILE A 93 6.89 -24.96 9.18
C ILE A 93 7.98 -25.84 9.82
N GLY A 94 9.15 -25.28 10.15
CA GLY A 94 10.16 -25.88 11.03
C GLY A 94 10.91 -27.08 10.44
N GLU A 95 10.76 -27.35 9.14
CA GLU A 95 11.40 -28.49 8.49
C GLU A 95 12.83 -28.16 8.00
N HIS A 96 13.27 -26.91 8.04
CA HIS A 96 14.47 -26.44 7.34
C HIS A 96 15.47 -25.79 8.30
N GLU A 97 16.63 -26.44 8.48
CA GLU A 97 17.80 -25.77 9.07
C GLU A 97 18.40 -24.84 8.01
N VAL A 98 17.91 -23.61 7.92
CA VAL A 98 18.64 -22.55 7.21
C VAL A 98 19.95 -22.36 7.98
N ALA A 99 21.09 -22.44 7.30
CA ALA A 99 22.38 -22.15 7.91
C ALA A 99 22.36 -20.68 8.34
N ALA A 100 21.96 -20.43 9.59
CA ALA A 100 21.90 -19.10 10.15
C ALA A 100 23.26 -18.42 9.90
N PRO A 101 23.27 -17.18 9.35
CA PRO A 101 24.51 -16.44 9.31
C PRO A 101 25.10 -16.38 10.73
N LEU A 102 26.44 -16.39 10.82
CA LEU A 102 27.19 -16.40 12.07
C LEU A 102 27.04 -15.06 12.83
N ALA A 103 25.82 -14.67 13.21
CA ALA A 103 25.53 -13.54 14.09
C ALA A 103 24.08 -13.64 14.62
N PRO A 104 23.78 -13.14 15.84
CA PRO A 104 22.42 -13.07 16.35
C PRO A 104 21.70 -11.86 15.71
N LEU A 105 21.44 -11.94 14.41
CA LEU A 105 20.50 -11.03 13.76
C LEU A 105 19.13 -11.70 13.83
N ALA A 106 18.43 -11.44 14.94
CA ALA A 106 16.97 -11.58 15.05
C ALA A 106 16.29 -10.94 13.83
N PRO A 107 15.04 -11.32 13.45
CA PRO A 107 14.39 -10.92 12.20
C PRO A 107 14.52 -9.41 12.02
N MET A 108 15.39 -9.00 11.09
CA MET A 108 15.55 -7.61 10.75
C MET A 108 14.44 -7.31 9.75
N SER A 109 13.36 -6.66 10.20
CA SER A 109 12.18 -6.27 9.45
C SER A 109 12.53 -5.90 8.01
N GLY A 110 12.24 -6.81 7.08
CA GLY A 110 12.45 -6.69 5.63
C GLY A 110 13.55 -7.57 5.02
N ILE A 111 14.53 -8.05 5.79
CA ILE A 111 15.39 -9.18 5.43
C ILE A 111 15.12 -10.33 6.39
N SER A 112 14.46 -11.36 5.87
CA SER A 112 14.30 -12.64 6.54
C SER A 112 15.29 -13.65 5.99
N PHE A 113 15.78 -14.49 6.90
CA PHE A 113 16.48 -15.72 6.60
C PHE A 113 15.60 -16.87 7.09
N GLY A 114 14.76 -17.39 6.21
CA GLY A 114 13.80 -18.43 6.58
C GLY A 114 13.40 -19.28 5.39
N ALA A 115 12.54 -20.25 5.69
CA ALA A 115 11.82 -21.05 4.71
C ALA A 115 10.34 -21.06 5.12
N ARG A 116 9.66 -19.92 4.89
CA ARG A 116 8.31 -19.68 5.39
C ARG A 116 7.27 -19.71 4.28
N ASP A 117 6.09 -20.17 4.65
CA ASP A 117 4.93 -20.23 3.78
C ASP A 117 3.85 -19.25 4.22
N THR A 118 3.04 -18.81 3.26
CA THR A 118 1.82 -18.04 3.48
C THR A 118 0.65 -18.99 3.70
N PHE A 119 -0.03 -18.79 4.82
CA PHE A 119 -1.20 -19.55 5.22
C PHE A 119 -2.43 -18.65 5.27
N VAL A 120 -3.58 -19.28 4.99
CA VAL A 120 -4.89 -18.70 5.23
C VAL A 120 -5.69 -19.66 6.07
N ALA A 121 -6.27 -19.17 7.15
CA ALA A 121 -7.21 -19.94 7.95
C ALA A 121 -8.58 -19.26 7.98
N HIS A 122 -9.64 -20.07 7.97
CA HIS A 122 -11.00 -19.56 8.11
C HIS A 122 -11.76 -20.26 9.24
N SER A 123 -12.72 -19.56 9.82
CA SER A 123 -13.64 -20.05 10.84
C SER A 123 -15.07 -19.67 10.49
N LEU A 124 -15.99 -20.62 10.69
CA LEU A 124 -17.43 -20.48 10.48
C LEU A 124 -18.21 -20.70 11.79
N ASP A 125 -17.54 -20.55 12.94
CA ASP A 125 -18.05 -20.74 14.29
C ASP A 125 -17.53 -19.68 15.27
N ASP A 126 -17.48 -18.42 14.81
CA ASP A 126 -17.00 -17.24 15.56
C ASP A 126 -15.59 -17.42 16.17
N GLY A 127 -14.72 -18.11 15.42
CA GLY A 127 -13.32 -18.31 15.76
C GLY A 127 -13.08 -19.51 16.69
N ALA A 128 -14.07 -20.36 16.96
CA ALA A 128 -13.89 -21.47 17.88
C ALA A 128 -13.02 -22.60 17.32
N THR A 129 -13.16 -22.88 16.03
CA THR A 129 -12.32 -23.79 15.26
C THR A 129 -11.88 -23.15 13.95
N TRP A 130 -10.72 -23.57 13.46
CA TRP A 130 -10.07 -22.98 12.28
C TRP A 130 -9.59 -24.05 11.31
N LYS A 131 -9.89 -23.87 10.02
CA LYS A 131 -9.38 -24.69 8.92
C LYS A 131 -8.27 -23.92 8.21
N GLN A 132 -7.04 -24.45 8.26
CA GLN A 132 -5.84 -23.82 7.70
C GLN A 132 -5.55 -24.37 6.29
N THR A 133 -5.10 -23.49 5.40
CA THR A 133 -4.65 -23.82 4.04
C THR A 133 -3.30 -23.16 3.80
N ASN A 134 -2.28 -23.95 3.42
CA ASN A 134 -1.03 -23.43 2.88
C ASN A 134 -1.25 -23.08 1.41
N VAL A 135 -1.23 -21.77 1.10
CA VAL A 135 -1.51 -21.23 -0.24
C VAL A 135 -0.24 -21.02 -1.07
N SER A 136 0.93 -20.85 -0.44
CA SER A 136 2.21 -20.67 -1.16
C SER A 136 2.89 -21.99 -1.50
N ARG A 137 2.98 -22.93 -0.54
CA ARG A 137 3.67 -24.24 -0.67
C ARG A 137 5.04 -24.12 -1.36
N ALA A 138 5.84 -23.16 -0.92
CA ALA A 138 7.09 -22.77 -1.55
C ALA A 138 8.30 -22.90 -0.63
N ALA A 139 8.09 -23.07 0.69
CA ALA A 139 9.17 -23.18 1.68
C ALA A 139 10.23 -24.25 1.33
N ASP A 140 9.80 -25.38 0.74
CA ASP A 140 10.66 -26.50 0.32
C ASP A 140 11.13 -26.44 -1.14
N LEU A 141 10.73 -25.40 -1.86
CA LEU A 141 11.10 -25.17 -3.25
C LEU A 141 12.26 -24.17 -3.36
N SER A 142 12.88 -24.10 -4.53
CA SER A 142 13.91 -23.12 -4.82
C SER A 142 13.89 -22.75 -6.29
N SER A 143 14.06 -21.46 -6.57
CA SER A 143 14.23 -20.91 -7.92
C SER A 143 15.60 -20.27 -8.12
N PHE A 144 16.45 -20.25 -7.08
CA PHE A 144 17.72 -19.54 -7.12
C PHE A 144 18.83 -20.29 -6.36
N THR A 145 20.02 -20.33 -6.96
CA THR A 145 21.24 -20.83 -6.31
C THR A 145 22.21 -19.67 -6.18
N LEU A 146 22.62 -19.37 -4.95
CA LEU A 146 23.58 -18.32 -4.64
C LEU A 146 24.94 -18.59 -5.31
N GLN A 147 25.76 -17.56 -5.48
CA GLN A 147 27.10 -17.64 -6.05
C GLN A 147 28.03 -18.59 -5.28
N ASN A 148 27.79 -18.77 -3.98
CA ASN A 148 28.53 -19.72 -3.15
C ASN A 148 28.09 -21.19 -3.34
N GLY A 149 27.09 -21.45 -4.19
CA GLY A 149 26.54 -22.77 -4.49
C GLY A 149 25.40 -23.23 -3.57
N THR A 150 25.00 -22.41 -2.60
CA THR A 150 23.87 -22.71 -1.71
C THR A 150 22.55 -22.52 -2.46
N VAL A 151 21.70 -23.54 -2.41
CA VAL A 151 20.32 -23.47 -2.93
C VAL A 151 19.48 -22.66 -1.93
N TYR A 152 18.88 -21.56 -2.38
CA TYR A 152 18.12 -20.67 -1.51
C TYR A 152 16.65 -21.10 -1.47
N PRO A 153 16.05 -21.39 -0.29
CA PRO A 153 14.68 -21.85 -0.20
C PRO A 153 13.69 -20.74 -0.57
N GLY A 154 12.45 -21.11 -0.92
CA GLY A 154 11.35 -20.16 -0.95
C GLY A 154 11.12 -19.59 0.45
N ASP A 155 10.95 -18.27 0.53
CA ASP A 155 10.67 -17.59 1.79
C ASP A 155 9.62 -16.53 1.52
N SER A 156 8.44 -16.71 2.11
CA SER A 156 7.34 -15.76 2.03
C SER A 156 7.55 -14.61 3.04
N VAL A 157 7.30 -13.38 2.60
CA VAL A 157 7.32 -12.15 3.40
C VAL A 157 6.09 -11.27 3.07
N ALA A 158 5.67 -10.44 4.01
CA ALA A 158 4.63 -9.41 3.83
C ALA A 158 3.31 -9.96 3.25
N ALA A 159 2.69 -10.94 3.90
CA ALA A 159 1.38 -11.45 3.48
C ALA A 159 0.26 -10.48 3.88
N VAL A 160 -0.61 -10.18 2.92
CA VAL A 160 -1.79 -9.32 3.10
C VAL A 160 -3.01 -9.98 2.45
N HIS A 161 -4.21 -9.68 2.92
CA HIS A 161 -5.44 -10.15 2.29
C HIS A 161 -6.52 -9.07 2.29
N ALA A 162 -7.44 -9.18 1.34
CA ALA A 162 -8.68 -8.42 1.30
C ALA A 162 -9.87 -9.37 1.12
N ILE A 163 -11.04 -8.91 1.58
CA ILE A 163 -12.32 -9.58 1.43
C ILE A 163 -13.30 -8.60 0.80
N ALA A 164 -14.02 -9.06 -0.22
CA ALA A 164 -15.16 -8.38 -0.79
C ALA A 164 -16.23 -9.43 -1.07
N GLY A 165 -17.46 -9.18 -0.61
CA GLY A 165 -18.53 -10.19 -0.64
C GLY A 165 -18.09 -11.51 0.01
N ASP A 166 -18.20 -12.59 -0.75
CA ASP A 166 -17.84 -13.97 -0.40
C ASP A 166 -16.45 -14.39 -0.92
N ARG A 167 -15.68 -13.44 -1.46
CA ARG A 167 -14.37 -13.66 -2.09
C ARG A 167 -13.23 -13.17 -1.22
N ILE A 168 -12.11 -13.88 -1.34
CA ILE A 168 -10.86 -13.64 -0.61
C ILE A 168 -9.73 -13.64 -1.63
N MET A 169 -8.92 -12.59 -1.61
CA MET A 169 -7.63 -12.60 -2.27
C MET A 169 -6.53 -12.39 -1.23
N VAL A 170 -5.48 -13.18 -1.34
CA VAL A 170 -4.27 -13.06 -0.53
C VAL A 170 -3.11 -12.77 -1.47
N ALA A 171 -2.29 -11.79 -1.10
CA ALA A 171 -1.06 -11.45 -1.81
C ALA A 171 0.13 -11.54 -0.86
N TRP A 172 1.27 -11.98 -1.36
CA TRP A 172 2.53 -12.04 -0.61
C TRP A 172 3.70 -11.84 -1.57
N VAL A 173 4.86 -11.53 -1.02
CA VAL A 173 6.12 -11.58 -1.77
C VAL A 173 6.90 -12.82 -1.33
N SER A 174 7.56 -13.48 -2.29
CA SER A 174 8.33 -14.70 -2.01
C SER A 174 9.66 -14.69 -2.72
N ARG A 175 10.70 -15.21 -2.06
CA ARG A 175 12.01 -15.47 -2.68
C ARG A 175 11.98 -16.64 -3.68
N TYR A 176 10.86 -17.34 -3.78
CA TYR A 176 10.57 -18.30 -4.84
C TYR A 176 9.90 -17.61 -6.04
N CYS A 177 10.56 -17.69 -7.19
CA CYS A 177 10.20 -17.03 -8.44
C CYS A 177 10.16 -18.02 -9.62
N ASP A 178 9.69 -19.24 -9.36
CA ASP A 178 9.46 -20.24 -10.41
C ASP A 178 8.01 -20.76 -10.37
N GLY A 179 7.47 -21.14 -11.52
CA GLY A 179 6.05 -21.51 -11.65
C GLY A 179 5.07 -20.32 -11.61
N GLY A 180 3.82 -20.61 -11.22
CA GLY A 180 2.75 -19.63 -11.04
C GLY A 180 2.07 -19.11 -12.33
N SER A 181 2.48 -19.58 -13.51
CA SER A 181 1.93 -19.19 -14.83
C SER A 181 1.67 -17.68 -15.00
N PRO A 182 2.67 -16.81 -14.76
CA PRO A 182 2.50 -15.37 -14.84
C PRO A 182 2.04 -14.90 -16.23
N THR A 183 1.27 -13.82 -16.28
CA THR A 183 0.66 -13.30 -17.52
C THR A 183 1.66 -13.09 -18.67
N TYR A 184 2.89 -12.65 -18.38
CA TYR A 184 3.94 -12.44 -19.39
C TYR A 184 4.46 -13.74 -20.03
N THR A 185 4.09 -14.92 -19.52
CA THR A 185 4.42 -16.23 -20.12
C THR A 185 3.36 -16.76 -21.07
N LEU A 186 2.20 -16.11 -21.16
CA LEU A 186 1.15 -16.50 -22.09
C LEU A 186 1.62 -16.36 -23.54
N THR A 187 1.36 -17.39 -24.33
CA THR A 187 1.58 -17.40 -25.78
C THR A 187 0.54 -16.52 -26.50
N ASP A 188 0.86 -16.09 -27.71
CA ASP A 188 -0.08 -15.29 -28.53
C ASP A 188 -1.42 -16.02 -28.75
N ASP A 189 -1.39 -17.34 -28.94
CA ASP A 189 -2.59 -18.18 -29.09
C ASP A 189 -3.43 -18.21 -27.80
N GLU A 190 -2.80 -18.28 -26.62
CA GLU A 190 -3.52 -18.20 -25.33
C GLU A 190 -4.14 -16.83 -25.12
N LYS A 191 -3.41 -15.76 -25.43
CA LYS A 191 -3.93 -14.38 -25.36
C LYS A 191 -5.11 -14.18 -26.30
N GLU A 192 -5.05 -14.73 -27.51
CA GLU A 192 -6.14 -14.69 -28.48
C GLU A 192 -7.39 -15.43 -27.94
N VAL A 193 -7.24 -16.60 -27.32
CA VAL A 193 -8.37 -17.32 -26.71
C VAL A 193 -8.99 -16.51 -25.58
N ILE A 194 -8.19 -15.96 -24.66
CA ILE A 194 -8.69 -15.14 -23.56
C ILE A 194 -9.46 -13.93 -24.10
N THR A 195 -8.85 -13.16 -25.00
CA THR A 195 -9.43 -11.93 -25.58
C THR A 195 -10.69 -12.21 -26.42
N ASN A 196 -10.82 -13.40 -27.01
CA ASN A 196 -12.04 -13.81 -27.72
C ASN A 196 -13.15 -14.34 -26.79
N THR A 197 -12.81 -14.67 -25.54
CA THR A 197 -13.75 -15.26 -24.56
C THR A 197 -14.35 -14.19 -23.66
N VAL A 198 -13.53 -13.25 -23.22
CA VAL A 198 -13.89 -12.17 -22.30
C VAL A 198 -13.44 -10.83 -22.85
N ASP A 199 -14.19 -9.77 -22.52
CA ASP A 199 -13.78 -8.41 -22.85
C ASP A 199 -12.76 -7.93 -21.81
N LEU A 200 -11.62 -7.43 -22.28
CA LEU A 200 -10.54 -6.98 -21.40
C LEU A 200 -10.07 -5.59 -21.82
N PRO A 201 -9.68 -4.74 -20.86
CA PRO A 201 -9.06 -3.46 -21.15
C PRO A 201 -7.82 -3.58 -22.05
N ALA A 202 -7.50 -2.50 -22.76
CA ALA A 202 -6.31 -2.44 -23.59
C ALA A 202 -5.05 -2.73 -22.76
N TYR A 203 -4.10 -3.47 -23.35
CA TYR A 203 -2.82 -3.84 -22.74
C TYR A 203 -2.91 -4.73 -21.49
N TYR A 204 -4.09 -5.26 -21.14
CA TYR A 204 -4.27 -6.13 -19.97
C TYR A 204 -3.33 -7.35 -19.97
N LEU A 205 -3.00 -7.90 -21.14
CA LEU A 205 -2.13 -9.07 -21.31
C LEU A 205 -0.74 -8.74 -21.87
N ASP A 206 -0.41 -7.46 -22.07
CA ASP A 206 0.80 -7.05 -22.79
C ASP A 206 1.90 -6.62 -21.82
N ASP A 207 3.07 -7.24 -21.94
CA ASP A 207 4.24 -6.90 -21.12
C ASP A 207 4.94 -5.64 -21.67
N LEU A 208 4.31 -4.49 -21.47
CA LEU A 208 4.85 -3.20 -21.90
C LEU A 208 5.99 -2.70 -21.02
N PHE A 209 6.08 -3.20 -19.80
CA PHE A 209 6.98 -2.69 -18.76
C PHE A 209 8.19 -3.59 -18.50
N ASP A 210 8.40 -4.58 -19.36
CA ASP A 210 9.56 -5.48 -19.36
C ASP A 210 9.67 -6.26 -18.04
N ILE A 211 8.52 -6.78 -17.58
CA ILE A 211 8.37 -7.61 -16.38
C ILE A 211 9.08 -8.95 -16.56
N ALA A 212 8.97 -9.55 -17.75
CA ALA A 212 9.60 -10.81 -18.07
C ALA A 212 11.13 -10.76 -17.88
N GLY A 213 11.68 -11.85 -17.36
CA GLY A 213 13.12 -11.99 -17.19
C GLY A 213 13.50 -13.06 -16.17
N SER A 214 14.81 -13.18 -15.94
CA SER A 214 15.36 -14.07 -14.94
C SER A 214 15.42 -13.40 -13.58
N GLN A 215 15.17 -14.19 -12.52
CA GLN A 215 15.37 -13.77 -11.14
C GLN A 215 16.83 -13.34 -10.92
N LYS A 216 17.03 -12.21 -10.22
CA LYS A 216 18.35 -11.67 -9.85
C LYS A 216 18.57 -11.76 -8.34
N SER A 217 19.67 -11.19 -7.87
CA SER A 217 20.06 -11.13 -6.46
C SER A 217 20.82 -9.83 -6.16
N VAL A 218 20.93 -9.50 -4.87
CA VAL A 218 21.81 -8.45 -4.34
C VAL A 218 22.80 -9.07 -3.38
N ASP A 219 24.07 -8.68 -3.50
CA ASP A 219 25.14 -9.07 -2.58
C ASP A 219 25.45 -7.95 -1.59
N TYR A 220 24.98 -8.11 -0.36
CA TYR A 220 25.18 -7.13 0.70
C TYR A 220 26.59 -7.16 1.30
N THR A 221 27.40 -8.18 0.98
CA THR A 221 28.82 -8.16 1.35
C THR A 221 29.56 -7.01 0.68
N LEU A 222 29.13 -6.64 -0.54
CA LEU A 222 29.65 -5.50 -1.30
C LEU A 222 29.18 -4.15 -0.73
N GLN A 223 28.12 -4.16 0.07
CA GLN A 223 27.54 -2.97 0.70
C GLN A 223 27.97 -2.79 2.17
N GLY A 224 28.92 -3.59 2.64
CA GLY A 224 29.46 -3.50 4.01
C GLY A 224 28.71 -4.32 5.06
N PHE A 225 27.79 -5.20 4.65
CA PHE A 225 27.05 -6.13 5.52
C PHE A 225 27.43 -7.59 5.18
N PRO A 226 28.70 -8.01 5.39
CA PRO A 226 29.17 -9.35 5.03
C PRO A 226 28.42 -10.49 5.72
N GLU A 227 27.79 -10.23 6.86
CA GLU A 227 26.96 -11.16 7.60
C GLU A 227 25.62 -11.48 6.92
N VAL A 228 25.12 -10.60 6.04
CA VAL A 228 23.86 -10.81 5.31
C VAL A 228 24.08 -11.68 4.07
N GLY A 229 25.15 -11.42 3.33
CA GLY A 229 25.49 -12.19 2.13
C GLY A 229 24.65 -11.82 0.90
N GLU A 230 24.53 -12.78 -0.02
CA GLU A 230 23.72 -12.66 -1.23
C GLU A 230 22.28 -13.09 -0.96
N ILE A 231 21.32 -12.25 -1.36
CA ILE A 231 19.88 -12.49 -1.23
C ILE A 231 19.24 -12.43 -2.63
N PRO A 232 18.46 -13.46 -3.05
CA PRO A 232 17.70 -13.43 -4.30
C PRO A 232 16.57 -12.39 -4.24
N TYR A 233 16.22 -11.77 -5.35
CA TYR A 233 15.08 -10.85 -5.43
C TYR A 233 13.75 -11.61 -5.24
N ALA A 234 12.77 -10.97 -4.62
CA ALA A 234 11.45 -11.53 -4.38
C ALA A 234 10.47 -11.27 -5.53
N CYS A 235 9.50 -12.16 -5.69
CA CYS A 235 8.39 -12.07 -6.62
C CYS A 235 7.06 -11.86 -5.90
N VAL A 236 6.12 -11.17 -6.53
CA VAL A 236 4.75 -11.03 -6.05
C VAL A 236 3.93 -12.25 -6.47
N TRP A 237 3.15 -12.76 -5.52
CA TRP A 237 2.23 -13.88 -5.69
C TRP A 237 0.86 -13.52 -5.16
N THR A 238 -0.17 -14.11 -5.76
CA THR A 238 -1.55 -14.03 -5.27
C THR A 238 -2.21 -15.41 -5.23
N ALA A 239 -3.20 -15.57 -4.36
CA ALA A 239 -4.10 -16.71 -4.32
C ALA A 239 -5.53 -16.22 -4.11
N ARG A 240 -6.47 -16.83 -4.83
CA ARG A 240 -7.89 -16.45 -4.83
C ARG A 240 -8.73 -17.59 -4.26
N GLY A 241 -9.66 -17.25 -3.39
CA GLY A 241 -10.60 -18.18 -2.76
C GLY A 241 -12.01 -17.58 -2.73
N SER A 242 -13.02 -18.43 -2.88
CA SER A 242 -14.43 -18.01 -2.81
C SER A 242 -15.18 -18.95 -1.88
N LEU A 243 -16.05 -18.41 -1.02
CA LEU A 243 -16.84 -19.22 -0.09
C LEU A 243 -17.99 -19.89 -0.83
N ALA A 244 -17.87 -21.20 -1.06
CA ALA A 244 -18.86 -21.99 -1.75
C ALA A 244 -19.78 -22.73 -0.76
N LEU A 245 -21.07 -22.82 -1.09
CA LEU A 245 -22.05 -23.65 -0.41
C LEU A 245 -22.18 -24.99 -1.14
N ASP A 246 -22.00 -26.09 -0.42
CA ASP A 246 -22.43 -27.40 -0.89
C ASP A 246 -23.93 -27.56 -0.60
N GLU A 247 -24.76 -27.52 -1.66
CA GLU A 247 -26.22 -27.64 -1.54
C GLU A 247 -26.68 -29.01 -1.02
N GLU A 248 -25.90 -30.08 -1.18
CA GLU A 248 -26.28 -31.42 -0.72
C GLU A 248 -26.12 -31.56 0.80
N THR A 249 -25.02 -31.01 1.33
CA THR A 249 -24.68 -31.11 2.76
C THR A 249 -25.12 -29.89 3.56
N GLY A 250 -25.34 -28.74 2.90
CA GLY A 250 -25.60 -27.45 3.53
C GLY A 250 -24.37 -26.86 4.22
N THR A 251 -23.16 -27.34 3.87
CA THR A 251 -21.89 -26.91 4.46
C THR A 251 -21.18 -25.90 3.57
N TYR A 252 -20.41 -25.01 4.19
CA TYR A 252 -19.59 -24.04 3.48
C TYR A 252 -18.11 -24.43 3.50
N ASP A 253 -17.40 -24.16 2.42
CA ASP A 253 -15.94 -24.28 2.32
C ASP A 253 -15.36 -23.22 1.37
N ILE A 254 -14.07 -22.94 1.50
CA ILE A 254 -13.38 -22.05 0.56
C ILE A 254 -12.87 -22.85 -0.63
N LEU A 255 -13.36 -22.51 -1.82
CA LEU A 255 -12.81 -23.01 -3.08
C LEU A 255 -11.58 -22.20 -3.46
N TRP A 256 -10.40 -22.75 -3.16
CA TRP A 256 -9.12 -22.17 -3.55
C TRP A 256 -8.76 -22.51 -5.00
N ARG A 257 -8.10 -21.56 -5.67
CA ARG A 257 -7.46 -21.74 -6.97
C ARG A 257 -5.93 -21.82 -6.81
N LYS A 258 -5.23 -22.35 -7.81
CA LYS A 258 -3.76 -22.36 -7.82
C LYS A 258 -3.23 -20.93 -7.71
N ALA A 259 -2.18 -20.75 -6.92
CA ALA A 259 -1.51 -19.47 -6.78
C ALA A 259 -0.96 -18.98 -8.13
N GLU A 260 -1.08 -17.68 -8.36
CA GLU A 260 -0.63 -16.98 -9.55
C GLU A 260 0.57 -16.11 -9.18
N ARG A 261 1.64 -16.19 -9.96
CA ARG A 261 2.80 -15.30 -9.84
C ARG A 261 2.60 -14.10 -10.75
N LEU A 262 2.99 -12.91 -10.32
CA LEU A 262 2.84 -11.69 -11.12
C LEU A 262 4.15 -11.14 -11.65
N THR A 263 5.25 -11.38 -10.94
CA THR A 263 6.56 -10.78 -11.27
C THR A 263 7.66 -11.83 -11.38
N SER A 264 8.74 -11.48 -12.06
CA SER A 264 9.82 -12.42 -12.44
C SER A 264 11.00 -12.47 -11.47
N GLY A 265 11.09 -11.51 -10.55
CA GLY A 265 12.26 -11.32 -9.69
C GLY A 265 13.43 -10.65 -10.42
N LYS A 266 13.17 -10.05 -11.60
CA LYS A 266 14.11 -9.18 -12.31
C LYS A 266 14.41 -7.89 -11.54
N ARG A 267 13.49 -7.51 -10.67
CA ARG A 267 13.54 -6.43 -9.68
C ARG A 267 13.01 -6.99 -8.36
N ASP A 268 13.44 -6.43 -7.23
CA ASP A 268 13.11 -6.94 -5.90
C ASP A 268 11.78 -6.39 -5.40
N ALA A 269 10.76 -7.24 -5.33
CA ALA A 269 9.44 -6.86 -4.86
C ALA A 269 9.39 -6.75 -3.33
N ASN A 270 8.73 -5.70 -2.82
CA ASN A 270 8.51 -5.49 -1.40
C ASN A 270 7.20 -4.69 -1.17
N ARG A 271 6.72 -4.66 0.07
CA ARG A 271 5.59 -3.82 0.50
C ARG A 271 4.35 -3.98 -0.38
N VAL A 272 3.86 -5.21 -0.48
CA VAL A 272 2.60 -5.49 -1.15
C VAL A 272 1.41 -5.01 -0.29
N GLU A 273 0.44 -4.39 -0.94
CA GLU A 273 -0.81 -3.93 -0.38
C GLU A 273 -1.96 -4.40 -1.28
N ILE A 274 -3.15 -4.58 -0.70
CA ILE A 274 -4.33 -5.09 -1.40
C ILE A 274 -5.58 -4.35 -0.93
N ALA A 275 -6.49 -4.05 -1.85
CA ALA A 275 -7.82 -3.54 -1.56
C ALA A 275 -8.86 -4.24 -2.44
N ALA A 276 -10.11 -4.26 -1.96
CA ALA A 276 -11.22 -4.89 -2.64
C ALA A 276 -12.53 -4.18 -2.29
N ASP A 277 -13.49 -4.21 -3.21
CA ASP A 277 -14.86 -3.74 -2.99
C ASP A 277 -15.83 -4.66 -3.74
N ASP A 278 -17.00 -4.87 -3.14
CA ASP A 278 -18.03 -5.79 -3.62
C ASP A 278 -18.59 -5.31 -4.97
N GLY A 279 -18.70 -6.24 -5.91
CA GLY A 279 -19.14 -5.95 -7.28
C GLY A 279 -18.10 -5.31 -8.21
N ALA A 280 -17.02 -4.73 -7.71
CA ALA A 280 -15.98 -4.12 -8.54
C ALA A 280 -14.80 -5.06 -8.81
N GLY A 281 -14.14 -5.56 -7.76
CA GLY A 281 -13.00 -6.46 -7.89
C GLY A 281 -11.92 -6.27 -6.84
N PHE A 282 -10.71 -6.69 -7.20
CA PHE A 282 -9.53 -6.67 -6.34
C PHE A 282 -8.39 -5.95 -7.04
N VAL A 283 -7.66 -5.14 -6.27
CA VAL A 283 -6.49 -4.40 -6.74
C VAL A 283 -5.33 -4.63 -5.79
N ILE A 284 -4.13 -4.69 -6.35
CA ILE A 284 -2.90 -4.82 -5.56
C ILE A 284 -1.89 -3.77 -5.99
N THR A 285 -1.04 -3.38 -5.04
CA THR A 285 0.14 -2.57 -5.35
C THR A 285 1.35 -3.07 -4.60
N TRP A 286 2.53 -2.80 -5.14
CA TRP A 286 3.77 -3.14 -4.49
C TRP A 286 4.89 -2.24 -4.97
N GLN A 287 5.99 -2.24 -4.23
CA GLN A 287 7.22 -1.57 -4.59
C GLN A 287 8.17 -2.56 -5.27
N GLU A 288 8.84 -2.18 -6.37
CA GLU A 288 9.97 -2.94 -6.88
C GLU A 288 11.25 -2.13 -7.04
N ASP A 289 12.29 -2.59 -6.36
CA ASP A 289 13.62 -1.98 -6.40
C ASP A 289 14.51 -2.67 -7.44
N PRO A 290 15.12 -1.93 -8.38
CA PRO A 290 15.94 -2.54 -9.43
C PRO A 290 17.30 -3.07 -8.93
N GLU A 291 17.77 -2.60 -7.77
CA GLU A 291 19.07 -2.96 -7.20
C GLU A 291 18.95 -3.79 -5.90
N GLY A 292 17.71 -4.13 -5.51
CA GLY A 292 17.42 -4.88 -4.29
C GLY A 292 17.13 -3.96 -3.12
N LEU A 293 16.56 -4.53 -2.05
CA LEU A 293 16.23 -3.78 -0.84
C LEU A 293 17.42 -2.94 -0.32
N ARG A 294 17.26 -1.62 -0.30
CA ARG A 294 18.31 -0.73 0.21
C ARG A 294 18.35 -0.73 1.75
N PRO A 295 19.49 -1.05 2.38
CA PRO A 295 19.65 -0.92 3.82
C PRO A 295 19.56 0.54 4.24
N GLY A 296 18.85 0.78 5.34
CA GLY A 296 18.76 2.06 6.01
C GLY A 296 19.51 2.11 7.32
N GLN A 297 19.73 3.33 7.81
CA GLN A 297 20.61 3.60 8.93
C GLN A 297 19.99 3.30 10.31
N GLY A 298 18.71 2.91 10.37
CA GLY A 298 18.02 2.57 11.62
C GLY A 298 17.88 3.74 12.60
N LEU A 299 18.04 4.99 12.15
CA LEU A 299 18.04 6.21 12.98
C LEU A 299 16.65 6.63 13.50
N GLY A 300 15.61 5.84 13.25
CA GLY A 300 14.26 6.06 13.76
C GLY A 300 13.62 4.77 14.29
N PRO A 301 12.38 4.82 14.81
CA PRO A 301 11.63 3.62 15.19
C PRO A 301 11.22 2.88 13.91
N GLY A 302 12.09 1.96 13.51
CA GLY A 302 12.04 1.17 12.30
C GLY A 302 13.42 0.62 12.03
N GLU A 303 13.51 -0.69 11.86
CA GLU A 303 14.77 -1.35 11.58
C GLU A 303 15.26 -0.95 10.18
N GLY A 304 16.59 -0.92 10.00
CA GLY A 304 17.22 -0.43 8.78
C GLY A 304 16.69 -1.03 7.48
N TRP A 305 16.03 -2.19 7.53
CA TRP A 305 15.66 -2.98 6.36
C TRP A 305 14.20 -2.87 5.94
N SER A 306 13.45 -1.89 6.47
CA SER A 306 11.99 -1.84 6.27
C SER A 306 11.50 -1.49 4.84
N GLY A 307 12.38 -1.29 3.87
CA GLY A 307 12.01 -0.80 2.52
C GLY A 307 11.58 0.66 2.50
N ALA A 308 11.89 1.41 3.57
CA ALA A 308 11.65 2.86 3.60
C ALA A 308 12.59 3.58 2.64
N ILE A 309 13.89 3.27 2.71
CA ILE A 309 14.87 3.85 1.80
C ILE A 309 14.95 2.93 0.61
N VAL A 310 15.04 3.52 -0.57
CA VAL A 310 15.04 2.79 -1.84
C VAL A 310 16.14 3.29 -2.74
N ASN A 311 16.53 2.49 -3.72
CA ASN A 311 17.42 2.94 -4.78
C ASN A 311 16.67 3.85 -5.75
N SER A 312 17.43 4.59 -6.56
CA SER A 312 16.84 5.32 -7.68
C SER A 312 16.19 4.34 -8.65
N LYS A 313 15.13 4.80 -9.33
CA LYS A 313 14.28 4.03 -10.23
C LYS A 313 13.42 2.98 -9.55
N THR A 314 13.27 2.99 -8.23
CA THR A 314 12.26 2.17 -7.55
C THR A 314 10.87 2.72 -7.83
N ASP A 315 9.94 1.84 -8.20
CA ASP A 315 8.59 2.24 -8.63
C ASP A 315 7.50 1.54 -7.83
N ILE A 316 6.33 2.18 -7.79
CA ILE A 316 5.08 1.54 -7.36
C ILE A 316 4.39 0.93 -8.58
N TRP A 317 3.99 -0.32 -8.43
CA TRP A 317 3.30 -1.11 -9.42
C TRP A 317 1.85 -1.34 -9.03
N TYR A 318 1.02 -1.58 -10.03
CA TYR A 318 -0.41 -1.83 -9.87
C TYR A 318 -0.85 -3.00 -10.75
N SER A 319 -1.78 -3.80 -10.24
CA SER A 319 -2.45 -4.87 -10.98
C SER A 319 -3.83 -5.10 -10.38
N TYR A 320 -4.76 -5.61 -11.18
CA TYR A 320 -6.15 -5.78 -10.78
C TYR A 320 -6.79 -7.01 -11.42
N VAL A 321 -7.94 -7.39 -10.88
CA VAL A 321 -8.91 -8.28 -11.53
C VAL A 321 -10.32 -7.80 -11.17
N ASP A 322 -11.20 -7.77 -12.16
CA ASP A 322 -12.60 -7.42 -11.96
C ASP A 322 -13.40 -8.52 -11.27
N TRP A 323 -14.63 -8.17 -10.93
CA TRP A 323 -15.55 -9.05 -10.26
C TRP A 323 -16.00 -10.25 -11.10
N ASP A 324 -16.26 -10.09 -12.39
CA ASP A 324 -16.86 -11.17 -13.19
C ASP A 324 -15.82 -12.23 -13.59
N HIS A 325 -14.56 -11.85 -13.70
CA HIS A 325 -13.47 -12.74 -14.04
C HIS A 325 -12.79 -13.42 -12.84
N PHE A 326 -13.03 -12.94 -11.60
CA PHE A 326 -12.39 -13.44 -10.39
C PHE A 326 -12.51 -14.96 -10.22
N ASP A 327 -13.71 -15.49 -10.51
CA ASP A 327 -14.04 -16.88 -10.24
C ASP A 327 -13.70 -17.84 -11.40
N LEU A 328 -13.29 -17.33 -12.55
CA LEU A 328 -13.04 -18.14 -13.75
C LEU A 328 -11.81 -19.03 -13.58
N VAL A 329 -11.93 -20.27 -14.05
CA VAL A 329 -10.90 -21.31 -13.98
C VAL A 329 -10.68 -21.96 -15.35
N CYS A 330 -9.54 -22.62 -15.53
CA CYS A 330 -9.32 -23.43 -16.73
C CYS A 330 -10.19 -24.69 -16.68
N GLU A 331 -11.03 -24.87 -17.71
CA GLU A 331 -11.92 -26.03 -17.88
C GLU A 331 -11.17 -27.36 -17.76
N ASP A 332 -10.07 -27.48 -18.52
CA ASP A 332 -9.16 -28.62 -18.48
C ASP A 332 -7.78 -28.16 -18.00
N PRO A 333 -7.34 -28.56 -16.80
CA PRO A 333 -6.04 -28.15 -16.26
C PRO A 333 -4.85 -28.77 -17.01
N ASP A 334 -5.09 -29.79 -17.84
CA ASP A 334 -4.07 -30.50 -18.63
C ASP A 334 -4.05 -30.06 -20.10
N ALA A 335 -4.96 -29.16 -20.51
CA ALA A 335 -4.98 -28.63 -21.87
C ALA A 335 -3.83 -27.65 -22.12
N ASP A 336 -3.29 -27.67 -23.35
CA ASP A 336 -2.23 -26.75 -23.79
C ASP A 336 -2.68 -25.28 -23.79
N ILE A 337 -3.99 -25.03 -23.98
CA ILE A 337 -4.59 -23.69 -23.94
C ILE A 337 -5.75 -23.72 -22.96
N CYS A 338 -5.73 -22.80 -22.01
CA CYS A 338 -6.78 -22.65 -21.01
C CYS A 338 -8.05 -22.05 -21.64
N ASN A 339 -9.17 -22.75 -21.54
CA ASN A 339 -10.50 -22.22 -21.82
C ASN A 339 -11.15 -21.77 -20.49
N PRO A 340 -11.39 -20.46 -20.27
CA PRO A 340 -11.98 -19.97 -19.02
C PRO A 340 -13.45 -20.38 -18.88
N VAL A 341 -13.80 -20.99 -17.75
CA VAL A 341 -15.18 -21.35 -17.37
C VAL A 341 -15.47 -20.98 -15.90
N PRO A 342 -16.74 -20.81 -15.51
CA PRO A 342 -17.11 -20.65 -14.10
C PRO A 342 -16.59 -21.81 -13.24
N ALA A 343 -16.16 -21.52 -12.01
CA ALA A 343 -15.58 -22.52 -11.12
C ALA A 343 -16.51 -23.71 -10.81
N GLU A 344 -17.82 -23.51 -10.84
CA GLU A 344 -18.82 -24.57 -10.67
C GLU A 344 -18.86 -25.57 -11.83
N GLU A 345 -18.35 -25.20 -13.01
CA GLU A 345 -18.25 -26.07 -14.19
C GLU A 345 -16.96 -26.90 -14.21
N TYR A 346 -16.04 -26.66 -13.28
CA TYR A 346 -14.78 -27.38 -13.19
C TYR A 346 -14.99 -28.83 -12.73
N LEU A 347 -14.70 -29.77 -13.63
CA LEU A 347 -14.86 -31.21 -13.38
C LEU A 347 -13.57 -31.91 -12.92
N GLY A 348 -12.48 -31.18 -12.76
CA GLY A 348 -11.20 -31.74 -12.34
C GLY A 348 -11.17 -32.09 -10.85
N GLU A 349 -10.32 -33.05 -10.48
CA GLU A 349 -10.15 -33.48 -9.07
C GLU A 349 -9.06 -32.69 -8.33
N THR A 350 -8.31 -31.85 -9.03
CA THR A 350 -7.21 -31.05 -8.47
C THR A 350 -7.64 -29.62 -8.19
N THR A 351 -6.85 -28.86 -7.42
CA THR A 351 -7.06 -27.41 -7.31
C THR A 351 -7.05 -26.77 -8.71
N PRO A 352 -8.13 -26.05 -9.11
CA PRO A 352 -8.24 -25.49 -10.45
C PRO A 352 -7.18 -24.42 -10.72
N LYS A 353 -6.72 -24.31 -11.97
CA LYS A 353 -5.88 -23.19 -12.45
C LYS A 353 -6.77 -21.97 -12.71
N ILE A 354 -6.24 -20.77 -12.47
CA ILE A 354 -6.89 -19.50 -12.83
C ILE A 354 -7.19 -19.45 -14.33
N GLY A 355 -8.41 -19.06 -14.69
CA GLY A 355 -8.85 -18.90 -16.07
C GLY A 355 -8.45 -17.56 -16.66
N ILE A 356 -8.70 -16.47 -15.91
CA ILE A 356 -8.29 -15.11 -16.28
C ILE A 356 -7.25 -14.60 -15.29
N PRO A 357 -6.00 -14.38 -15.73
CA PRO A 357 -4.93 -13.92 -14.86
C PRO A 357 -5.20 -12.51 -14.35
N MET A 358 -4.47 -12.08 -13.32
CA MET A 358 -4.43 -10.66 -12.96
C MET A 358 -3.92 -9.84 -14.15
N ALA A 359 -4.36 -8.59 -14.26
CA ALA A 359 -3.84 -7.65 -15.25
C ALA A 359 -2.31 -7.60 -15.19
N MET A 360 -1.66 -7.51 -16.35
CA MET A 360 -0.21 -7.36 -16.41
C MET A 360 0.23 -6.22 -15.47
N PRO A 361 1.29 -6.39 -14.66
CA PRO A 361 1.78 -5.32 -13.82
C PRO A 361 2.01 -4.01 -14.57
N ILE A 362 1.39 -2.94 -14.08
CA ILE A 362 1.45 -1.58 -14.63
C ILE A 362 2.32 -0.72 -13.71
N ARG A 363 3.24 0.04 -14.31
CA ARG A 363 4.05 1.01 -13.56
C ARG A 363 3.24 2.29 -13.37
N LEU A 364 2.92 2.62 -12.12
CA LEU A 364 2.21 3.86 -11.78
C LEU A 364 3.15 5.05 -11.82
N THR A 365 4.33 4.92 -11.21
CA THR A 365 5.27 6.03 -11.00
C THR A 365 6.23 6.22 -12.17
N ASP A 366 6.80 7.41 -12.29
CA ASP A 366 7.72 7.80 -13.36
C ASP A 366 9.20 7.78 -12.94
N ASN A 367 9.54 6.93 -11.96
CA ASN A 367 10.88 6.87 -11.39
C ASN A 367 11.87 6.15 -12.31
N ASN A 368 11.43 5.30 -13.23
CA ASN A 368 12.34 4.61 -14.12
C ASN A 368 12.80 5.51 -15.28
N MET A 369 14.06 5.33 -15.70
CA MET A 369 14.66 6.14 -16.74
C MET A 369 14.22 5.67 -18.15
N CYS A 370 13.82 6.62 -18.99
CA CYS A 370 13.62 6.43 -20.44
C CYS A 370 14.74 7.14 -21.21
N LYS A 371 15.48 6.38 -22.01
CA LYS A 371 16.51 6.91 -22.91
C LYS A 371 15.87 7.30 -24.23
N TYR A 372 16.36 8.36 -24.87
CA TYR A 372 15.83 8.76 -26.18
C TYR A 372 16.16 7.72 -27.27
N ASP A 373 17.39 7.18 -27.24
CA ASP A 373 17.79 6.07 -28.10
C ASP A 373 17.33 4.73 -27.49
N PRO A 374 16.47 3.97 -28.20
CA PRO A 374 16.01 2.67 -27.71
C PRO A 374 17.14 1.67 -27.50
N VAL A 375 17.05 0.95 -26.38
CA VAL A 375 17.92 -0.20 -26.09
C VAL A 375 17.18 -1.46 -26.53
N TYR A 376 17.90 -2.39 -27.14
CA TYR A 376 17.35 -3.65 -27.63
C TYR A 376 17.91 -4.82 -26.82
N ASP A 377 17.08 -5.84 -26.60
CA ASP A 377 17.52 -7.13 -26.06
C ASP A 377 18.28 -7.97 -27.11
N ASP A 378 18.72 -9.17 -26.72
CA ASP A 378 19.47 -10.07 -27.61
C ASP A 378 18.60 -10.62 -28.76
N GLU A 379 17.28 -10.59 -28.59
CA GLU A 379 16.26 -10.99 -29.55
C GLU A 379 15.86 -9.85 -30.51
N GLY A 380 16.30 -8.62 -30.25
CA GLY A 380 16.02 -7.43 -31.05
C GLY A 380 14.70 -6.72 -30.70
N ASN A 381 14.08 -7.02 -29.57
CA ASN A 381 12.94 -6.28 -29.04
C ASN A 381 13.42 -5.06 -28.26
N VAL A 382 12.59 -4.01 -28.25
CA VAL A 382 12.87 -2.81 -27.47
C VAL A 382 12.68 -3.10 -25.98
N ILE A 383 13.69 -2.78 -25.17
CA ILE A 383 13.61 -2.81 -23.71
C ILE A 383 12.82 -1.59 -23.24
N ASN A 384 11.89 -1.77 -22.31
CA ASN A 384 10.96 -0.75 -21.84
C ASN A 384 10.17 -0.10 -22.99
N PRO A 385 9.41 -0.88 -23.79
CA PRO A 385 8.72 -0.38 -24.96
C PRO A 385 7.73 0.75 -24.63
N TYR A 386 7.18 0.78 -23.42
CA TYR A 386 6.29 1.85 -22.94
C TYR A 386 6.86 3.27 -23.11
N CYS A 387 8.19 3.45 -23.06
CA CYS A 387 8.82 4.76 -23.25
C CYS A 387 8.52 5.38 -24.62
N TYR A 388 8.24 4.55 -25.64
CA TYR A 388 8.10 4.98 -27.04
C TYR A 388 6.69 4.78 -27.59
N MET A 389 5.72 4.49 -26.71
CA MET A 389 4.33 4.27 -27.11
C MET A 389 3.56 5.59 -27.17
N ASP A 390 2.63 5.64 -28.13
CA ASP A 390 1.62 6.67 -28.30
C ASP A 390 0.30 6.12 -27.73
N PHE A 391 0.13 6.24 -26.42
CA PHE A 391 -1.04 5.81 -25.67
C PHE A 391 -2.27 6.64 -26.01
N ASN A 392 -2.10 7.94 -26.33
CA ASN A 392 -3.21 8.84 -26.61
C ASN A 392 -3.59 8.92 -28.11
N GLY A 393 -2.79 8.32 -28.98
CA GLY A 393 -3.03 8.23 -30.43
C GLY A 393 -2.81 9.53 -31.20
N ASN A 394 -2.08 10.50 -30.63
CA ASN A 394 -1.87 11.81 -31.25
C ASN A 394 -0.74 11.84 -32.31
N GLY A 395 -0.01 10.73 -32.45
CA GLY A 395 1.09 10.55 -33.39
C GLY A 395 2.49 10.76 -32.79
N THR A 396 2.59 10.99 -31.49
CA THR A 396 3.84 11.21 -30.74
C THR A 396 3.89 10.26 -29.55
N ALA A 397 5.07 9.75 -29.19
CA ALA A 397 5.20 8.94 -27.98
C ALA A 397 5.00 9.82 -26.74
N ASP A 398 4.00 9.50 -25.90
CA ASP A 398 3.63 10.31 -24.73
C ASP A 398 4.82 10.55 -23.78
N LEU A 399 5.65 9.51 -23.62
CA LEU A 399 6.76 9.50 -22.66
C LEU A 399 8.13 9.83 -23.29
N CYS A 400 8.19 10.04 -24.61
CA CYS A 400 9.42 10.36 -25.33
C CYS A 400 9.14 11.27 -26.54
N ALA A 401 8.47 12.39 -26.28
CA ALA A 401 8.09 13.37 -27.28
C ALA A 401 9.28 14.21 -27.78
N ALA A 402 10.30 14.41 -26.93
CA ALA A 402 11.50 15.15 -27.27
C ALA A 402 12.78 14.54 -26.67
N GLU A 403 13.92 14.86 -27.27
CA GLU A 403 15.25 14.53 -26.75
C GLU A 403 15.77 15.66 -25.88
N VAL A 404 16.23 15.32 -24.66
CA VAL A 404 16.99 16.23 -23.80
C VAL A 404 18.31 15.59 -23.39
N THR A 405 19.33 16.42 -23.19
CA THR A 405 20.66 15.96 -22.78
C THR A 405 20.88 16.25 -21.31
N TRP A 406 21.38 15.26 -20.57
CA TRP A 406 21.73 15.41 -19.16
C TRP A 406 23.12 14.82 -18.89
N THR A 407 23.95 15.52 -18.12
CA THR A 407 25.23 15.01 -17.66
C THR A 407 25.11 14.59 -16.21
N ASN A 408 25.23 13.29 -15.96
CA ASN A 408 25.12 12.76 -14.61
C ASN A 408 26.33 13.16 -13.73
N PRO A 409 26.24 13.02 -12.39
CA PRO A 409 27.36 13.30 -11.49
C PRO A 409 28.63 12.48 -11.78
N GLY A 410 28.49 11.32 -12.43
CA GLY A 410 29.59 10.51 -12.94
C GLY A 410 30.23 11.04 -14.24
N ASN A 411 29.89 12.27 -14.65
CA ASN A 411 30.39 12.96 -15.84
C ASN A 411 30.09 12.23 -17.16
N THR A 412 29.02 11.43 -17.18
CA THR A 412 28.50 10.74 -18.37
C THR A 412 27.29 11.49 -18.89
N THR A 413 27.35 11.85 -20.17
CA THR A 413 26.23 12.52 -20.85
C THR A 413 25.29 11.49 -21.45
N LEU A 414 24.00 11.63 -21.16
CA LEU A 414 22.91 10.76 -21.60
C LEU A 414 21.90 11.56 -22.43
N SER A 415 21.39 10.95 -23.49
CA SER A 415 20.19 11.43 -24.20
C SER A 415 18.97 10.77 -23.58
N LEU A 416 18.09 11.58 -23.02
CA LEU A 416 16.92 11.19 -22.26
C LEU A 416 15.64 11.61 -22.98
N CYS A 417 14.56 10.91 -22.69
CA CYS A 417 13.23 11.26 -23.12
C CYS A 417 12.65 12.38 -22.25
N GLN A 418 12.12 13.41 -22.92
CA GLN A 418 11.18 14.35 -22.33
C GLN A 418 9.76 13.98 -22.79
N THR A 419 8.84 13.90 -21.84
CA THR A 419 7.43 13.57 -22.06
C THR A 419 6.69 14.73 -22.75
N GLU A 420 5.49 14.50 -23.26
CA GLU A 420 4.64 15.56 -23.82
C GLU A 420 4.27 16.65 -22.80
N ASP A 421 4.19 16.27 -21.52
CA ASP A 421 3.91 17.15 -20.39
C ASP A 421 5.18 17.80 -19.78
N GLY A 422 6.34 17.64 -20.43
CA GLY A 422 7.58 18.35 -20.12
C GLY A 422 8.47 17.72 -19.06
N ARG A 423 8.02 16.66 -18.38
CA ARG A 423 8.82 15.87 -17.43
C ARG A 423 10.00 15.20 -18.13
N VAL A 424 11.09 15.03 -17.40
CA VAL A 424 12.26 14.31 -17.90
C VAL A 424 12.46 13.00 -17.13
N LEU A 425 12.38 11.88 -17.85
CA LEU A 425 12.45 10.54 -17.28
C LEU A 425 13.91 10.08 -17.11
N TRP A 426 14.64 10.75 -16.22
CA TRP A 426 16.05 10.51 -15.92
C TRP A 426 16.33 9.44 -14.85
N GLY A 427 15.31 9.09 -14.08
CA GLY A 427 15.32 8.07 -13.05
C GLY A 427 16.31 8.26 -11.90
N ARG A 428 16.20 9.41 -11.22
CA ARG A 428 16.95 9.73 -9.99
C ARG A 428 16.14 9.53 -8.71
N THR A 429 14.83 9.55 -8.82
CA THR A 429 13.88 9.39 -7.72
C THR A 429 13.54 7.91 -7.49
N GLY A 430 12.88 7.60 -6.39
CA GLY A 430 12.42 6.25 -6.06
C GLY A 430 11.29 6.28 -5.04
N ALA A 431 10.21 5.59 -5.38
CA ALA A 431 8.99 5.51 -4.59
C ALA A 431 8.97 4.32 -3.62
N SER A 432 8.23 4.47 -2.52
CA SER A 432 8.17 3.49 -1.44
C SER A 432 6.87 3.59 -0.65
N ARG A 433 6.49 2.48 0.00
CA ARG A 433 5.40 2.43 0.99
C ARG A 433 4.08 3.04 0.49
N ALA A 434 3.59 2.52 -0.63
CA ALA A 434 2.25 2.84 -1.08
C ALA A 434 1.20 2.42 -0.04
N ARG A 435 0.09 3.14 0.01
CA ARG A 435 -1.18 2.72 0.62
C ARG A 435 -2.28 3.03 -0.36
N LEU A 436 -3.31 2.20 -0.38
CA LEU A 436 -4.45 2.38 -1.26
C LEU A 436 -5.77 2.08 -0.56
N THR A 437 -6.84 2.60 -1.15
CA THR A 437 -8.22 2.19 -0.94
C THR A 437 -8.90 1.97 -2.28
N LEU A 438 -9.93 1.12 -2.28
CA LEU A 438 -10.81 0.90 -3.42
C LEU A 438 -12.24 1.25 -3.00
N THR A 439 -12.99 1.94 -3.85
CA THR A 439 -14.42 2.18 -3.61
C THR A 439 -15.23 2.01 -4.87
N ALA A 440 -16.18 1.08 -4.86
CA ALA A 440 -17.04 0.79 -5.99
C ALA A 440 -17.98 1.95 -6.33
N TYR A 441 -18.26 2.11 -7.62
CA TYR A 441 -19.31 3.00 -8.14
C TYR A 441 -19.96 2.35 -9.36
N THR A 442 -21.14 2.86 -9.74
CA THR A 442 -21.83 2.45 -10.97
C THR A 442 -21.79 3.61 -11.93
N ASN A 443 -21.27 3.38 -13.14
CA ASN A 443 -21.14 4.40 -14.17
C ASN A 443 -22.49 4.70 -14.85
N ALA A 444 -22.50 5.65 -15.79
CA ALA A 444 -23.71 6.06 -16.52
C ALA A 444 -24.31 4.95 -17.42
N ASP A 445 -23.54 3.90 -17.72
CA ASP A 445 -23.94 2.75 -18.54
C ASP A 445 -24.42 1.55 -17.70
N ASP A 446 -24.66 1.75 -16.39
CA ASP A 446 -25.04 0.72 -15.40
C ASP A 446 -23.96 -0.37 -15.17
N GLU A 447 -22.69 -0.08 -15.51
CA GLU A 447 -21.55 -0.98 -15.26
C GLU A 447 -20.86 -0.61 -13.93
N VAL A 448 -20.37 -1.63 -13.22
CA VAL A 448 -19.68 -1.44 -11.94
C VAL A 448 -18.18 -1.31 -12.18
N SER A 449 -17.59 -0.26 -11.62
CA SER A 449 -16.15 -0.07 -11.52
C SER A 449 -15.80 0.40 -10.10
N ALA A 450 -14.56 0.83 -9.87
CA ALA A 450 -14.15 1.42 -8.60
C ALA A 450 -13.10 2.50 -8.77
N TRP A 451 -13.20 3.51 -7.90
CA TRP A 451 -12.17 4.52 -7.74
C TRP A 451 -11.06 4.01 -6.82
N VAL A 452 -9.84 4.04 -7.32
CA VAL A 452 -8.62 3.85 -6.54
C VAL A 452 -8.19 5.20 -5.99
N ALA A 453 -7.86 5.25 -4.70
CA ALA A 453 -7.14 6.36 -4.11
C ALA A 453 -5.87 5.81 -3.47
N LEU A 454 -4.72 6.35 -3.86
CA LEU A 454 -3.41 5.80 -3.54
C LEU A 454 -2.42 6.92 -3.26
N ALA A 455 -1.53 6.74 -2.30
CA ALA A 455 -0.36 7.60 -2.18
C ALA A 455 0.87 6.83 -1.70
N TYR A 456 2.05 7.37 -1.99
CA TYR A 456 3.34 6.78 -1.65
C TYR A 456 4.35 7.85 -1.22
N GLU A 457 5.45 7.41 -0.60
CA GLU A 457 6.58 8.27 -0.26
C GLU A 457 7.65 8.18 -1.35
N GLU A 458 8.12 9.31 -1.88
CA GLU A 458 9.19 9.35 -2.87
C GLU A 458 10.34 10.23 -2.38
N ASN A 459 11.58 9.80 -2.63
CA ASN A 459 12.74 10.59 -2.25
C ASN A 459 12.89 11.85 -3.13
N LYS A 460 13.50 12.91 -2.59
CA LYS A 460 13.64 14.21 -3.26
C LYS A 460 14.78 14.28 -4.29
N ALA A 461 15.02 13.17 -5.00
CA ALA A 461 16.20 12.94 -5.81
C ALA A 461 17.53 13.09 -5.02
N LEU A 462 18.56 12.40 -5.48
CA LEU A 462 19.88 12.41 -4.84
C LEU A 462 20.64 13.71 -5.20
N GLY A 463 20.25 14.84 -4.63
CA GLY A 463 20.97 16.12 -4.76
C GLY A 463 20.69 16.89 -6.05
N GLU A 464 19.48 17.39 -6.23
CA GLU A 464 19.30 18.59 -7.06
C GLU A 464 19.92 19.79 -6.31
N GLY A 465 20.83 20.53 -6.97
CA GLY A 465 21.44 21.74 -6.40
C GLY A 465 22.67 21.58 -5.48
N GLY A 466 23.22 20.38 -5.27
CA GLY A 466 24.36 20.13 -4.36
C GLY A 466 25.71 19.89 -5.04
N ASP A 467 26.80 20.47 -4.51
CA ASP A 467 28.18 20.33 -5.00
C ASP A 467 28.68 18.88 -4.86
N SER A 468 29.20 18.33 -5.96
CA SER A 468 29.63 16.94 -6.10
C SER A 468 30.84 16.63 -5.22
N ASP A 469 30.74 15.63 -4.32
CA ASP A 469 31.84 14.75 -3.84
C ASP A 469 31.47 13.89 -2.60
N LEU A 470 30.23 13.94 -2.10
CA LEU A 470 29.76 13.13 -0.96
C LEU A 470 28.69 12.12 -1.39
N ASP A 471 28.60 11.00 -0.66
CA ASP A 471 27.47 10.08 -0.76
C ASP A 471 26.18 10.92 -0.70
N PRO A 472 25.24 10.72 -1.63
CA PRO A 472 24.08 11.58 -1.72
C PRO A 472 23.30 11.51 -0.40
N ILE A 473 23.25 12.65 0.29
CA ILE A 473 22.52 12.81 1.54
C ILE A 473 21.05 12.58 1.22
N ASP A 474 20.39 11.70 1.98
CA ASP A 474 18.93 11.59 1.93
C ASP A 474 18.34 12.85 2.57
N ILE A 475 17.99 13.82 1.73
CA ILE A 475 17.38 15.11 2.11
C ILE A 475 15.87 14.96 2.39
N GLY A 476 15.35 13.72 2.41
CA GLY A 476 13.98 13.40 2.75
C GLY A 476 13.10 13.05 1.56
N LYS A 477 11.79 13.14 1.81
CA LYS A 477 10.76 12.62 0.91
C LYS A 477 9.56 13.54 0.81
N ASN A 478 8.82 13.38 -0.27
CA ASN A 478 7.49 13.94 -0.45
C ASN A 478 6.45 12.82 -0.52
N VAL A 479 5.19 13.17 -0.25
CA VAL A 479 4.06 12.26 -0.42
C VAL A 479 3.32 12.62 -1.71
N TRP A 480 3.21 11.64 -2.60
CA TRP A 480 2.56 11.79 -3.90
C TRP A 480 1.29 10.96 -3.96
N TYR A 481 0.23 11.54 -4.51
CA TYR A 481 -1.13 11.01 -4.52
C TYR A 481 -1.65 10.77 -5.93
N HIS A 482 -2.39 9.68 -6.10
CA HIS A 482 -3.07 9.29 -7.31
C HIS A 482 -4.53 8.97 -7.00
N SER A 483 -5.41 9.29 -7.94
CA SER A 483 -6.74 8.72 -7.94
C SER A 483 -7.26 8.53 -9.36
N PHE A 484 -7.64 7.29 -9.67
CA PHE A 484 -8.02 6.84 -11.01
C PHE A 484 -9.05 5.72 -10.92
N ASP A 485 -9.70 5.44 -12.05
CA ASP A 485 -10.60 4.30 -12.19
C ASP A 485 -9.78 2.99 -12.25
N MET A 486 -10.24 1.94 -11.57
CA MET A 486 -9.44 0.72 -11.40
C MET A 486 -9.06 0.02 -12.72
N PHE A 487 -9.85 0.23 -13.78
CA PHE A 487 -9.61 -0.32 -15.12
C PHE A 487 -8.82 0.64 -16.03
N HIS A 488 -8.63 1.88 -15.60
CA HIS A 488 -7.89 2.93 -16.30
C HIS A 488 -6.83 3.55 -15.38
N PRO A 489 -5.83 2.77 -14.94
CA PRO A 489 -4.83 3.26 -14.02
C PRO A 489 -3.94 4.33 -14.64
N ASP A 490 -3.38 5.19 -13.78
CA ASP A 490 -2.33 6.11 -14.17
C ASP A 490 -1.11 5.35 -14.70
N LEU A 491 -0.64 5.73 -15.89
CA LEU A 491 0.51 5.12 -16.54
C LEU A 491 1.71 6.06 -16.44
N VAL A 492 2.73 5.68 -15.64
CA VAL A 492 4.02 6.41 -15.55
C VAL A 492 3.80 7.91 -15.29
N ARG A 493 3.09 8.21 -14.21
CA ARG A 493 2.72 9.56 -13.76
C ARG A 493 3.49 9.93 -12.49
N GLN A 494 3.78 11.22 -12.34
CA GLN A 494 4.40 11.79 -11.14
C GLN A 494 3.48 11.75 -9.91
N GLY A 495 2.16 11.85 -10.13
CA GLY A 495 1.17 12.04 -9.07
C GLY A 495 1.10 13.48 -8.59
N ALA A 496 0.27 13.72 -7.57
CA ALA A 496 0.04 15.02 -6.98
C ALA A 496 0.69 15.15 -5.59
N MET A 497 1.48 16.19 -5.35
CA MET A 497 2.17 16.38 -4.07
C MET A 497 1.21 16.84 -2.96
N LEU A 498 1.23 16.15 -1.82
CA LEU A 498 0.32 16.45 -0.69
C LEU A 498 0.88 17.45 0.33
N ASN A 499 2.18 17.36 0.61
CA ASN A 499 2.83 18.22 1.58
C ASN A 499 3.08 19.62 1.01
N GLN A 500 2.92 20.62 1.86
CA GLN A 500 3.18 22.01 1.51
C GLN A 500 4.68 22.29 1.30
N PRO A 501 5.04 23.39 0.62
CA PRO A 501 6.36 23.99 0.71
C PRO A 501 6.80 24.25 2.16
N ALA A 502 8.11 24.20 2.39
CA ALA A 502 8.69 24.53 3.69
C ALA A 502 8.56 26.04 3.97
N VAL A 503 8.14 26.38 5.19
CA VAL A 503 8.09 27.76 5.69
C VAL A 503 9.32 28.01 6.56
N ASP A 504 9.94 29.17 6.41
CA ASP A 504 11.05 29.59 7.26
C ASP A 504 10.52 29.99 8.65
N PRO A 505 10.98 29.32 9.73
CA PRO A 505 10.55 29.64 11.09
C PRO A 505 10.81 31.09 11.52
N GLU A 506 11.84 31.76 10.96
CA GLU A 506 12.20 33.13 11.35
C GLU A 506 11.31 34.19 10.69
N THR A 507 10.84 33.92 9.46
CA THR A 507 10.14 34.91 8.64
C THR A 507 8.66 34.62 8.48
N GLY A 508 8.25 33.35 8.60
CA GLY A 508 6.88 32.90 8.32
C GLY A 508 6.54 32.88 6.83
N GLU A 509 7.54 33.00 5.95
CA GLU A 509 7.40 32.95 4.49
C GLU A 509 8.01 31.64 3.95
N PHE A 510 7.66 31.24 2.73
CA PHE A 510 8.33 30.09 2.11
C PHE A 510 9.82 30.34 1.86
N PHE A 511 10.61 29.27 1.88
CA PHE A 511 11.99 29.32 1.39
C PHE A 511 12.04 29.75 -0.09
N GLU A 512 13.23 30.22 -0.52
CA GLU A 512 13.45 30.67 -1.89
C GLU A 512 13.12 29.55 -2.90
N ILE A 513 12.36 29.91 -3.94
CA ILE A 513 12.06 29.00 -5.04
C ILE A 513 13.36 28.65 -5.77
N LEU A 514 13.57 27.36 -6.00
CA LEU A 514 14.73 26.80 -6.67
C LEU A 514 14.40 26.46 -8.13
N GLU A 515 15.43 26.20 -8.93
CA GLU A 515 15.28 25.76 -10.32
C GLU A 515 15.93 24.37 -10.49
N ASP A 516 15.25 23.48 -11.21
CA ASP A 516 15.78 22.17 -11.60
C ASP A 516 16.83 22.27 -12.73
N ASP A 517 17.38 21.13 -13.17
CA ASP A 517 18.38 21.06 -14.25
C ASP A 517 17.85 21.60 -15.61
N TRP A 518 16.54 21.77 -15.74
CA TRP A 518 15.83 22.27 -16.94
C TRP A 518 15.18 23.64 -16.74
N GLN A 519 15.54 24.35 -15.67
CA GLN A 519 15.04 25.70 -15.35
C GLN A 519 13.55 25.76 -15.01
N ASN A 520 12.95 24.66 -14.56
CA ASN A 520 11.61 24.71 -13.99
C ASN A 520 11.70 25.00 -12.49
N GLU A 521 10.83 25.89 -12.03
CA GLU A 521 10.76 26.28 -10.63
C GLU A 521 10.29 25.11 -9.74
N PHE A 522 10.84 24.97 -8.55
CA PHE A 522 10.35 24.05 -7.52
C PHE A 522 10.54 24.62 -6.10
N TYR A 523 9.71 24.15 -5.18
CA TYR A 523 9.73 24.54 -3.79
C TYR A 523 10.57 23.58 -2.94
N GLU A 524 11.36 24.13 -2.03
CA GLU A 524 11.89 23.35 -0.92
C GLU A 524 10.74 22.89 -0.03
N THR A 525 10.87 21.68 0.51
CA THR A 525 9.83 21.01 1.29
C THR A 525 10.46 20.38 2.51
N GLU A 526 9.68 20.22 3.57
CA GLU A 526 10.06 19.39 4.70
C GLU A 526 9.93 17.90 4.37
N ILE A 527 10.47 17.01 5.21
CA ILE A 527 10.30 15.57 4.96
C ILE A 527 8.86 15.14 5.30
N ALA A 528 8.11 14.72 4.29
CA ALA A 528 6.79 14.12 4.42
C ALA A 528 6.83 12.62 4.14
N ARG A 529 6.20 11.81 4.99
CA ARG A 529 6.29 10.34 4.96
C ARG A 529 5.16 9.65 5.73
N ARG A 530 5.19 8.31 5.72
CA ARG A 530 4.27 7.41 6.42
C ARG A 530 2.81 7.70 6.08
N PHE A 531 2.49 7.77 4.81
CA PHE A 531 1.13 8.05 4.36
C PHE A 531 0.12 7.01 4.89
N ASN A 532 -1.10 7.46 5.15
CA ASN A 532 -2.27 6.65 5.40
C ASN A 532 -3.52 7.38 4.85
N ILE A 533 -4.59 6.64 4.59
CA ILE A 533 -5.80 7.17 3.97
C ILE A 533 -7.05 6.58 4.60
N MET A 534 -8.08 7.39 4.70
CA MET A 534 -9.43 6.98 5.06
C MET A 534 -10.38 7.53 4.00
N THR A 535 -11.15 6.66 3.36
CA THR A 535 -12.16 7.04 2.39
C THR A 535 -13.53 6.49 2.79
N GLN A 536 -14.58 7.11 2.26
CA GLN A 536 -15.94 6.58 2.30
C GLN A 536 -16.62 6.87 0.96
N PRO A 537 -17.61 6.05 0.55
CA PRO A 537 -18.38 6.31 -0.66
C PRO A 537 -19.03 7.71 -0.64
N ALA A 538 -19.17 8.34 -1.81
CA ALA A 538 -19.82 9.64 -1.93
C ALA A 538 -21.24 9.67 -1.34
N SER A 539 -21.96 8.54 -1.40
CA SER A 539 -23.30 8.38 -0.82
C SER A 539 -23.33 8.45 0.72
N TYR A 540 -22.18 8.28 1.37
CA TYR A 540 -22.01 8.37 2.82
C TYR A 540 -21.55 9.77 3.25
N ALA A 541 -21.19 10.65 2.30
CA ALA A 541 -20.77 12.01 2.60
C ALA A 541 -21.84 12.73 3.44
N GLY A 542 -21.41 13.27 4.58
CA GLY A 542 -22.28 14.07 5.45
C GLY A 542 -22.50 15.48 4.91
N THR A 543 -22.94 16.38 5.79
CA THR A 543 -23.19 17.78 5.42
C THR A 543 -21.93 18.55 5.06
N SER A 544 -20.75 18.06 5.46
CA SER A 544 -19.47 18.64 5.07
C SER A 544 -19.02 18.27 3.66
N GLY A 545 -19.66 17.27 3.03
CA GLY A 545 -19.22 16.70 1.75
C GLY A 545 -17.92 15.90 1.83
N THR A 546 -17.39 15.64 3.03
CA THR A 546 -16.11 14.92 3.21
C THR A 546 -16.21 13.48 2.73
N VAL A 547 -15.29 13.08 1.87
CA VAL A 547 -15.19 11.72 1.33
C VAL A 547 -13.82 11.09 1.55
N GLY A 548 -12.78 11.90 1.81
CA GLY A 548 -11.44 11.41 2.06
C GLY A 548 -10.69 12.23 3.08
N ILE A 549 -9.90 11.54 3.91
CA ILE A 549 -8.89 12.13 4.79
C ILE A 549 -7.55 11.48 4.44
N LEU A 550 -6.66 12.30 3.88
CA LEU A 550 -5.30 11.94 3.51
C LEU A 550 -4.39 12.30 4.67
N ILE A 551 -3.65 11.33 5.22
CA ILE A 551 -2.88 11.49 6.44
C ILE A 551 -1.41 11.28 6.12
N TYR A 552 -0.54 12.18 6.57
CA TYR A 552 0.90 11.97 6.46
C TYR A 552 1.62 12.54 7.68
N LYS A 553 2.88 12.14 7.83
CA LYS A 553 3.78 12.63 8.87
C LYS A 553 4.78 13.61 8.26
N GLN A 554 4.98 14.79 8.86
CA GLN A 554 5.88 15.84 8.36
C GLN A 554 6.72 16.47 9.47
N GLY A 555 7.95 16.89 9.16
CA GLY A 555 8.78 17.71 10.03
C GLY A 555 10.12 18.11 9.40
N ILE A 556 10.84 19.06 10.02
CA ILE A 556 12.08 19.64 9.50
C ILE A 556 13.25 18.64 9.51
N ILE A 557 13.38 17.86 10.58
CA ILE A 557 14.58 17.03 10.77
C ILE A 557 14.50 15.76 9.93
N ASN A 558 15.63 15.41 9.33
CA ASN A 558 15.86 14.18 8.58
C ASN A 558 15.58 12.91 9.42
N GLN A 559 15.85 11.76 8.81
CA GLN A 559 15.43 10.44 9.27
C GLN A 559 15.42 10.22 10.79
N GLY A 560 14.21 10.07 11.30
CA GLY A 560 13.97 9.60 12.65
C GLY A 560 13.58 10.69 13.63
N GLY A 561 13.82 11.96 13.30
CA GLY A 561 13.57 13.13 14.14
C GLY A 561 12.10 13.41 14.54
N PRO A 562 11.90 14.50 15.31
CA PRO A 562 10.61 15.11 15.62
C PRO A 562 9.76 15.29 14.37
N ALA A 563 8.46 15.06 14.50
CA ALA A 563 7.51 15.27 13.40
C ALA A 563 6.07 14.95 13.81
N ASP A 564 5.17 15.67 13.17
CA ASP A 564 3.74 15.75 13.43
C ASP A 564 2.89 15.00 12.39
N ILE A 565 1.61 14.81 12.70
CA ILE A 565 0.60 14.20 11.83
C ILE A 565 -0.26 15.30 11.21
N PHE A 566 -0.27 15.35 9.89
CA PHE A 566 -1.04 16.29 9.10
C PHE A 566 -2.16 15.58 8.35
N LEU A 567 -3.27 16.30 8.13
CA LEU A 567 -4.40 15.86 7.32
C LEU A 567 -4.61 16.78 6.11
N ARG A 568 -4.98 16.18 4.98
CA ARG A 568 -5.69 16.86 3.88
C ARG A 568 -7.08 16.25 3.75
N ARG A 569 -8.07 17.10 3.44
CA ARG A 569 -9.47 16.68 3.33
C ARG A 569 -9.95 16.80 1.89
N LEU A 570 -10.55 15.72 1.38
CA LEU A 570 -11.22 15.67 0.09
C LEU A 570 -12.73 15.89 0.29
N VAL A 571 -13.29 16.83 -0.46
CA VAL A 571 -14.71 17.23 -0.36
C VAL A 571 -15.36 17.20 -1.74
N LEU A 572 -16.57 16.64 -1.81
CA LEU A 572 -17.35 16.59 -3.05
C LEU A 572 -17.65 18.01 -3.56
N PRO A 573 -17.51 18.26 -4.88
CA PRO A 573 -17.98 19.50 -5.49
C PRO A 573 -19.52 19.59 -5.47
N ASP A 574 -20.05 20.82 -5.55
CA ASP A 574 -21.50 21.08 -5.48
C ASP A 574 -22.28 20.43 -6.66
N ASP A 575 -21.62 20.25 -7.80
CA ASP A 575 -22.16 19.67 -9.03
C ASP A 575 -21.73 18.21 -9.27
N PHE A 576 -21.22 17.54 -8.23
CA PHE A 576 -20.76 16.15 -8.29
C PHE A 576 -21.79 15.18 -8.87
N ASP A 577 -21.40 14.47 -9.93
CA ASP A 577 -22.13 13.33 -10.49
C ASP A 577 -21.50 12.00 -10.05
N PRO A 578 -22.17 11.20 -9.20
CA PRO A 578 -21.64 9.92 -8.74
C PRO A 578 -21.41 8.87 -9.84
N ALA A 579 -21.96 9.06 -11.04
CA ALA A 579 -21.79 8.15 -12.16
C ALA A 579 -20.59 8.48 -13.06
N GLU A 580 -20.06 9.71 -12.99
CA GLU A 580 -19.01 10.20 -13.89
C GLU A 580 -17.81 10.77 -13.12
N ASP A 581 -18.04 11.44 -12.00
CA ASP A 581 -17.00 12.17 -11.28
C ASP A 581 -16.27 11.30 -10.26
N ASN A 582 -14.95 11.46 -10.22
CA ASN A 582 -14.12 10.86 -9.18
C ASN A 582 -14.26 11.64 -7.86
N PRO A 583 -14.84 11.06 -6.80
CA PRO A 583 -14.99 11.75 -5.51
C PRO A 583 -13.64 12.02 -4.84
N TYR A 584 -12.62 11.23 -5.16
CA TYR A 584 -11.28 11.31 -4.57
C TYR A 584 -10.26 12.02 -5.46
N ALA A 585 -10.70 12.73 -6.50
CA ALA A 585 -9.82 13.53 -7.35
C ALA A 585 -8.99 14.51 -6.50
N PHE A 586 -7.72 14.72 -6.88
CA PHE A 586 -6.84 15.64 -6.16
C PHE A 586 -7.39 17.07 -6.13
N THR A 587 -8.11 17.48 -7.18
CA THR A 587 -8.78 18.79 -7.27
C THR A 587 -9.91 18.97 -6.24
N ASN A 588 -10.40 17.90 -5.63
CA ASN A 588 -11.38 17.93 -4.56
C ASN A 588 -10.73 18.17 -3.19
N MET A 589 -9.40 18.21 -3.12
CA MET A 589 -8.67 18.57 -1.91
C MET A 589 -8.91 20.04 -1.57
N ILE A 590 -9.28 20.29 -0.31
CA ILE A 590 -9.41 21.66 0.17
C ILE A 590 -8.04 22.34 0.14
N CYS A 591 -8.00 23.44 -0.59
CA CYS A 591 -6.88 24.35 -0.67
C CYS A 591 -7.37 25.70 -1.21
N GLU A 592 -6.98 26.79 -0.54
CA GLU A 592 -7.30 28.17 -0.88
C GLU A 592 -6.32 28.72 -1.91
N GLU A 593 -5.02 28.40 -1.78
CA GLU A 593 -3.98 28.88 -2.69
C GLU A 593 -3.27 27.74 -3.45
N TRP A 594 -3.34 27.83 -4.78
CA TRP A 594 -2.73 26.87 -5.69
C TRP A 594 -1.64 27.50 -6.55
N ALA A 595 -0.48 26.86 -6.62
CA ALA A 595 0.53 27.11 -7.64
C ALA A 595 0.39 26.09 -8.80
N TYR A 596 0.63 26.56 -10.03
CA TYR A 596 0.68 25.71 -11.24
C TYR A 596 -0.52 24.77 -11.46
N ALA A 597 -1.72 25.15 -11.01
CA ALA A 597 -2.94 24.36 -11.17
C ALA A 597 -3.38 24.14 -12.63
N ASP A 598 -2.78 24.89 -13.57
CA ASP A 598 -2.95 24.71 -15.01
C ASP A 598 -2.01 23.66 -15.62
N GLY A 599 -1.18 23.01 -14.80
CA GLY A 599 -0.20 22.02 -15.24
C GLY A 599 0.98 22.62 -16.00
N SER A 600 1.24 23.93 -15.85
CA SER A 600 2.30 24.61 -16.60
C SER A 600 3.71 24.21 -16.18
N ASN A 601 3.87 23.56 -15.02
CA ASN A 601 5.16 23.20 -14.43
C ASN A 601 5.29 21.68 -14.37
N PRO A 602 6.32 21.07 -15.01
CA PRO A 602 6.51 19.63 -15.02
C PRO A 602 6.81 19.03 -13.64
N ASN A 603 7.19 19.84 -12.65
CA ASN A 603 7.36 19.39 -11.26
C ASN A 603 6.04 19.28 -10.49
N TYR A 604 4.95 19.86 -11.01
CA TYR A 604 3.64 19.93 -10.36
C TYR A 604 2.51 19.83 -11.39
N LEU A 605 2.44 18.71 -12.14
CA LEU A 605 1.44 18.53 -13.21
C LEU A 605 -0.02 18.66 -12.73
N SER A 606 -0.28 18.26 -11.49
CA SER A 606 -1.61 18.37 -10.87
C SER A 606 -1.81 19.67 -10.09
N GLY A 607 -0.84 20.59 -10.13
CA GLY A 607 -0.75 21.74 -9.23
C GLY A 607 -0.17 21.41 -7.86
N LEU A 608 0.22 22.45 -7.14
CA LEU A 608 0.73 22.37 -5.77
C LEU A 608 -0.14 23.22 -4.85
N CYS A 609 -0.67 22.62 -3.79
CA CYS A 609 -1.37 23.33 -2.75
C CYS A 609 -0.36 24.03 -1.83
N LEU A 610 -0.50 25.35 -1.68
CA LEU A 610 0.39 26.16 -0.84
C LEU A 610 -0.08 26.23 0.62
N ASP A 611 -1.33 25.91 0.90
CA ASP A 611 -1.86 25.89 2.26
C ASP A 611 -1.21 24.81 3.12
N ALA A 612 -1.12 25.06 4.43
CA ALA A 612 -0.75 24.04 5.39
C ALA A 612 -1.77 22.90 5.49
N GLY A 613 -1.26 21.70 5.75
CA GLY A 613 -2.11 20.60 6.18
C GLY A 613 -2.66 20.87 7.59
N ILE A 614 -3.73 20.17 7.97
CA ILE A 614 -4.29 20.29 9.32
C ILE A 614 -3.41 19.49 10.29
N ASN A 615 -2.70 20.15 11.19
CA ASN A 615 -1.84 19.50 12.18
C ASN A 615 -2.68 18.95 13.35
N VAL A 616 -2.80 17.63 13.46
CA VAL A 616 -3.63 17.00 14.51
C VAL A 616 -2.82 16.51 15.71
N SER A 617 -1.49 16.65 15.70
CA SER A 617 -0.62 16.34 16.84
C SER A 617 0.09 17.54 17.44
N GLY A 618 0.04 18.70 16.80
CA GLY A 618 0.56 19.98 17.30
C GLY A 618 0.06 20.33 18.70
N ASN A 619 0.90 21.02 19.46
CA ASN A 619 0.67 21.38 20.85
C ASN A 619 1.66 22.46 21.32
N ASP A 620 1.24 23.24 22.32
CA ASP A 620 2.05 24.29 22.93
C ASP A 620 2.95 23.74 24.05
N ILE A 621 4.18 24.25 24.12
CA ILE A 621 5.09 24.04 25.26
C ILE A 621 4.69 24.96 26.42
N ILE A 622 4.19 24.37 27.53
CA ILE A 622 3.84 25.15 28.73
C ILE A 622 5.04 25.30 29.67
N ALA A 623 5.82 24.23 29.86
CA ALA A 623 7.01 24.28 30.72
C ALA A 623 8.03 23.20 30.38
N CYS A 624 9.30 23.53 30.59
CA CYS A 624 10.42 22.62 30.46
C CYS A 624 11.15 22.40 31.81
N ASP A 625 11.93 21.33 31.90
CA ASP A 625 12.56 20.87 33.14
C ASP A 625 13.68 21.78 33.69
N ASP A 626 14.19 22.69 32.86
CA ASP A 626 15.13 23.75 33.22
C ASP A 626 14.43 25.03 33.73
N GLY A 627 13.10 25.08 33.66
CA GLY A 627 12.27 26.22 34.04
C GLY A 627 11.97 27.22 32.92
N SER A 628 12.40 26.95 31.67
CA SER A 628 11.95 27.67 30.47
C SER A 628 10.52 27.27 30.07
N SER A 629 9.90 28.02 29.15
CA SER A 629 8.50 27.84 28.72
C SER A 629 8.27 28.43 27.34
N GLY A 630 7.33 27.88 26.56
CA GLY A 630 7.00 28.40 25.23
C GLY A 630 8.23 28.50 24.32
N GLU A 631 8.32 29.62 23.59
CA GLU A 631 9.42 29.95 22.68
C GLU A 631 10.80 29.88 23.35
N ASP A 632 10.94 30.35 24.60
CA ASP A 632 12.22 30.28 25.33
C ASP A 632 12.72 28.82 25.53
N CYS A 633 11.79 27.85 25.55
CA CYS A 633 12.16 26.45 25.55
C CYS A 633 12.41 25.94 24.11
N ALA A 634 11.54 26.25 23.16
CA ALA A 634 11.68 25.85 21.75
C ALA A 634 13.04 26.28 21.15
N ASP A 635 13.50 27.50 21.46
CA ASP A 635 14.80 28.04 21.02
C ASP A 635 16.01 27.23 21.50
N GLN A 636 15.84 26.40 22.54
CA GLN A 636 16.88 25.54 23.06
C GLN A 636 16.92 24.17 22.37
N PHE A 637 16.01 23.91 21.44
CA PHE A 637 16.00 22.67 20.68
C PHE A 637 17.26 22.57 19.81
N PRO A 638 17.98 21.43 19.84
CA PRO A 638 19.25 21.30 19.14
C PRO A 638 19.04 20.92 17.68
N TRP A 639 18.74 21.92 16.84
CA TRP A 639 18.59 21.74 15.39
C TRP A 639 19.83 21.10 14.72
N ASP A 640 21.01 21.19 15.35
CA ASP A 640 22.27 20.59 14.90
C ASP A 640 22.53 19.16 15.41
N GLY A 641 21.59 18.57 16.16
CA GLY A 641 21.71 17.21 16.71
C GLY A 641 22.48 17.11 18.03
N GLY A 642 22.64 18.21 18.76
CA GLY A 642 23.15 18.21 20.13
C GLY A 642 22.39 17.28 21.10
N GLU A 643 23.11 16.64 22.03
CA GLU A 643 22.55 15.62 22.94
C GLU A 643 22.01 16.19 24.28
N THR A 644 22.19 17.49 24.55
CA THR A 644 21.80 18.11 25.82
C THR A 644 20.90 19.31 25.58
N TYR A 645 19.63 19.16 25.92
CA TYR A 645 18.57 20.15 25.75
C TYR A 645 17.51 19.94 26.84
N PRO A 646 16.72 20.98 27.18
CA PRO A 646 15.66 20.85 28.16
C PRO A 646 14.55 19.93 27.66
N LYS A 647 13.82 19.31 28.59
CA LYS A 647 12.69 18.42 28.26
C LYS A 647 11.37 19.12 28.52
N VAL A 648 10.42 18.96 27.61
CA VAL A 648 9.03 19.39 27.81
C VAL A 648 8.39 18.51 28.88
N VAL A 649 7.92 19.14 29.96
CA VAL A 649 7.28 18.47 31.10
C VAL A 649 5.81 18.84 31.26
N GLU A 650 5.38 19.94 30.67
CA GLU A 650 3.99 20.39 30.60
C GLU A 650 3.70 20.92 29.20
N TRP A 651 2.58 20.49 28.62
CA TRP A 651 2.14 20.83 27.27
C TRP A 651 0.62 21.01 27.26
N LEU A 652 0.12 21.71 26.24
CA LEU A 652 -1.30 21.93 26.03
C LEU A 652 -1.64 21.78 24.56
N GLN A 653 -2.65 20.96 24.25
CA GLN A 653 -3.22 20.91 22.91
C GLN A 653 -4.57 21.62 22.91
N THR A 654 -4.75 22.54 21.96
CA THR A 654 -5.94 23.36 21.77
C THR A 654 -6.39 23.31 20.30
N PRO A 655 -7.60 23.79 19.96
CA PRO A 655 -8.01 23.93 18.56
C PRO A 655 -7.16 24.89 17.74
N ASP A 656 -6.45 25.81 18.40
CA ASP A 656 -5.54 26.76 17.73
C ASP A 656 -4.25 26.06 17.29
N ASN A 657 -4.03 24.78 17.65
CA ASN A 657 -2.87 24.02 17.19
C ASN A 657 -3.09 23.32 15.84
N LEU A 658 -4.27 23.48 15.22
CA LEU A 658 -4.61 22.81 13.97
C LEU A 658 -3.89 23.40 12.74
N ASP A 659 -3.39 24.63 12.86
CA ASP A 659 -2.60 25.36 11.88
C ASP A 659 -1.10 25.42 12.22
N ASP A 660 -0.68 24.76 13.31
CA ASP A 660 0.72 24.73 13.74
C ASP A 660 1.63 24.17 12.66
N GLN A 661 2.73 24.87 12.42
CA GLN A 661 3.86 24.30 11.70
C GLN A 661 4.56 23.22 12.55
N PRO A 662 5.18 22.21 11.94
CA PRO A 662 5.73 21.06 12.69
C PRO A 662 6.94 21.38 13.57
N TRP A 663 7.42 22.63 13.57
CA TRP A 663 8.49 23.11 14.44
C TRP A 663 8.01 24.01 15.59
N GLU A 664 6.71 24.30 15.69
CA GLU A 664 6.18 25.10 16.80
C GLU A 664 6.44 24.44 18.16
N ASN A 665 6.28 23.12 18.20
CA ASN A 665 6.92 22.29 19.22
C ASN A 665 7.98 21.38 18.57
N PRO A 666 9.26 21.79 18.55
CA PRO A 666 10.29 21.02 17.87
C PRO A 666 10.69 19.74 18.63
N TYR A 667 10.16 19.50 19.84
CA TYR A 667 10.53 18.35 20.67
C TYR A 667 9.69 17.11 20.40
N ASP A 668 8.47 17.28 19.89
CA ASP A 668 7.49 16.23 19.97
C ASP A 668 7.57 15.24 18.80
N VAL A 669 6.92 14.10 18.99
CA VAL A 669 6.91 13.10 17.94
C VAL A 669 5.63 12.27 17.95
N ALA A 670 4.95 12.25 16.81
CA ALA A 670 3.74 11.47 16.60
C ALA A 670 3.97 10.30 15.61
N LYS A 671 3.35 9.13 15.85
CA LYS A 671 3.59 7.89 15.09
C LYS A 671 2.36 6.99 15.05
N GLY A 672 2.29 6.10 14.06
CA GLY A 672 1.30 5.02 14.01
C GLY A 672 -0.13 5.51 13.80
N HIS A 673 -0.31 6.61 13.07
CA HIS A 673 -1.61 7.21 12.84
C HIS A 673 -2.53 6.30 12.01
N ARG A 674 -3.76 6.11 12.49
CA ARG A 674 -4.85 5.34 11.85
C ARG A 674 -6.18 5.94 12.26
N GLY A 675 -7.26 5.55 11.60
CA GLY A 675 -8.58 6.02 11.96
C GLY A 675 -9.68 5.42 11.09
N PHE A 676 -10.86 6.00 11.18
CA PHE A 676 -11.94 5.81 10.22
C PHE A 676 -12.72 7.11 9.99
N LEU A 677 -13.44 7.13 8.87
CA LEU A 677 -14.35 8.18 8.46
C LEU A 677 -15.77 7.58 8.37
N ASP A 678 -16.75 8.25 8.97
CA ASP A 678 -18.18 7.88 8.90
C ASP A 678 -19.06 9.14 8.85
N GLY A 679 -19.55 9.48 7.66
CA GLY A 679 -20.28 10.72 7.41
C GLY A 679 -19.40 11.93 7.63
N ASP A 680 -19.72 12.72 8.65
CA ASP A 680 -18.93 13.89 9.09
C ASP A 680 -18.01 13.56 10.29
N PHE A 681 -18.03 12.31 10.79
CA PHE A 681 -17.21 11.90 11.94
C PHE A 681 -15.86 11.37 11.47
N VAL A 682 -14.80 12.01 11.96
CA VAL A 682 -13.42 11.55 11.83
C VAL A 682 -12.95 11.07 13.20
N MET A 683 -12.56 9.80 13.30
CA MET A 683 -11.83 9.29 14.46
C MET A 683 -10.39 9.04 14.07
N MET A 684 -9.45 9.66 14.79
CA MET A 684 -8.01 9.49 14.61
C MET A 684 -7.39 8.90 15.87
N MET A 685 -6.42 8.01 15.68
CA MET A 685 -5.60 7.42 16.71
C MET A 685 -4.14 7.49 16.30
N TYR A 686 -3.28 7.96 17.19
CA TYR A 686 -1.83 7.96 17.00
C TYR A 686 -1.13 7.83 18.36
N ALA A 687 0.11 7.36 18.35
CA ALA A 687 1.00 7.40 19.51
C ALA A 687 1.78 8.72 19.47
N TRP A 688 1.89 9.40 20.61
CA TRP A 688 2.55 10.70 20.73
C TRP A 688 3.46 10.76 21.95
N SER A 689 4.56 11.49 21.85
CA SER A 689 5.49 11.78 22.94
C SER A 689 5.88 13.26 22.91
N PRO A 690 5.87 13.98 24.06
CA PRO A 690 6.29 15.38 24.15
C PRO A 690 7.79 15.59 23.93
N ASN A 691 8.56 14.51 23.90
CA ASN A 691 10.00 14.52 23.71
C ASN A 691 10.38 13.34 22.81
N TRP A 692 11.11 13.63 21.74
CA TRP A 692 11.55 12.70 20.70
C TRP A 692 12.45 11.57 21.21
#